data_AF-A0A4Y2PBT9-F1
#
_entry.id   AF-A0A4Y2PBT9-F1
#
_cell.length_a   1.000
_cell.length_b   1.000
_cell.length_c   1.000
_cell.angle_alpha   90.00
_cell.angle_beta   90.00
_cell.angle_gamma   90.00
#
_symmetry.space_group_name_H-M   'P 1'
#
loop_
_entity.id
_entity.type
_entity.pdbx_description
1 polymer ?
#
loop_
_entity_poly.entity_id
_entity_poly.type
_entity_poly.pdbx_seq_one_letter_code
_entity_poly.pdbx_strand_id
1 'polypeptide(L)'
;MANKKKTSTEPTKSLVLGENISQYSLRSSTLQLSLSSSMNDQKELLTFDEDAPISEIIKRLRNIVNCKEIDRSHLSDKKVDIANSLLDVLVFKCTQLTEKALFNAEATLQKNEKNEQNTTFSQFQENFSYSDALRGMRKPHTILVYPAKDSSEATSVEEILKNTIRPEANVKIREFRKVKNQGVAVSCDSVKDIQSIISRLDGDNSAKEKVSHRMPGKRHPSIIIYDLPNTITDQEVQEALRTYTEDGENLRTRFKLKGRKPDTSHLVMEAPRQHFLQLKRFRKIAVNWNMFQIKEFFHVKRCQFCQAFGHTRQNCKYTVPNCGICADRHSTSYCRSNFQLFINCEESNRNSATPPVSFNKVSSTCLKTLKVLQINLGRTKAANDTLHPTSDKLQSDLLLLQEPYIYDSQIKGIPQSWNIFNSISNKAAVIIPSRQLHAALISCKQNTVAVKIQTGQQPTTLIWAYSSPYSNIQETLLEIQEIISSLPREKIFIGADLNGHNTLWGYSDVNSRGTAIEEFILANNLFISNSSDAPPTFTRNSSKGWPDLSLCTQQMIGEIANWEVLEEPSLSDHHYIEITIDSSVKNCTFTRYKTRHGNHNIFLKNLKPHVNSLLRAFRNSQNEKDINEATNLLQNCVIEACNKSYRTKNQNLSPTPNWYTQDLEIEKNRLKALRRRAQRAPQDQRNARFQFHKEELKKYMRKVKTAKNSGWKSFCTIATNPYGTHYKAAFRKAIRPAELIALNNQDPSGNHLKIAQDILEKIFPHPANSNSSTYILPCTANDCPFTKGEVATVIHHLSKGKAPGPDGIDNIIIQQIFKKFPFLLMEPFNTCLKLAKFPDPLKVGNIILFHKHGKSKTEASSYRPISLLPTIGKVLEKLLTQRLNFHLEKNNRLSNLQYGFREGRSTKMAITKLLDTIHKGKASGDHVLVLSIDIKGAFDNIQHIAISSYLDNSKCPTNIVNIFKNLLQNRKVILNTCEGPAIRDQKQGCPQGSCSGPALWNLVANEILQENWPINTSSIQASADYLSWFPHALTRVQLESQINDSIAKFLHLDKQTNLQISAEKQIISLSAS
;
A
#
# COMPACT_ATOMS: atom_id res chain seq x y z
N MET A 1 39.57 45.31 -50.68
CA MET A 1 40.96 45.67 -50.33
C MET A 1 40.97 46.01 -48.84
N ALA A 2 41.74 45.42 -47.95
CA ALA A 2 42.74 44.35 -48.01
C ALA A 2 42.81 43.68 -46.62
N ASN A 3 43.01 42.36 -46.61
CA ASN A 3 43.92 41.55 -45.76
C ASN A 3 44.09 41.90 -44.26
N LYS A 4 44.15 40.97 -43.29
CA LYS A 4 44.57 39.56 -43.29
C LYS A 4 44.32 38.94 -41.88
N LYS A 5 43.94 37.65 -41.86
CA LYS A 5 44.32 36.52 -40.96
C LYS A 5 44.46 36.76 -39.43
N LYS A 6 43.60 36.17 -38.59
CA LYS A 6 43.61 34.79 -38.01
C LYS A 6 44.60 34.62 -36.83
N THR A 7 44.06 34.37 -35.63
CA THR A 7 44.40 33.30 -34.65
C THR A 7 43.45 33.45 -33.44
N SER A 8 42.45 32.58 -33.28
CA SER A 8 42.43 31.45 -32.32
C SER A 8 42.82 31.81 -30.88
N THR A 9 41.83 31.87 -29.99
CA THR A 9 41.75 31.17 -28.69
C THR A 9 40.56 31.72 -27.89
N GLU A 10 39.65 30.83 -27.50
CA GLU A 10 38.54 31.11 -26.60
C GLU A 10 39.06 31.40 -25.19
N PRO A 11 38.47 32.40 -24.51
CA PRO A 11 38.31 32.33 -23.08
C PRO A 11 36.84 32.50 -22.68
N THR A 12 36.43 31.61 -21.77
CA THR A 12 35.45 31.83 -20.70
C THR A 12 34.85 33.23 -20.63
N LYS A 13 33.54 33.33 -20.86
CA LYS A 13 32.74 34.50 -20.44
C LYS A 13 31.47 34.09 -19.71
N SER A 14 31.42 34.58 -18.48
CA SER A 14 30.25 34.99 -17.73
C SER A 14 29.17 35.60 -18.63
N LEU A 15 27.93 35.15 -18.44
CA LEU A 15 26.75 35.79 -19.00
C LEU A 15 26.14 36.73 -17.97
N VAL A 16 26.36 38.01 -18.23
CA VAL A 16 25.60 39.16 -17.76
C VAL A 16 24.20 39.10 -18.38
N LEU A 17 23.18 39.19 -17.55
CA LEU A 17 21.84 39.71 -17.88
C LEU A 17 21.54 40.71 -16.75
N GLY A 18 21.49 42.02 -16.95
CA GLY A 18 20.98 42.74 -18.12
C GLY A 18 19.50 43.08 -17.88
N GLU A 19 19.31 44.10 -17.04
CA GLU A 19 18.20 45.07 -16.99
C GLU A 19 16.86 44.70 -17.66
N ASN A 20 15.82 44.59 -16.84
CA ASN A 20 14.58 45.37 -16.98
C ASN A 20 13.62 45.00 -15.85
N ILE A 21 13.23 45.99 -15.05
CA ILE A 21 11.93 46.26 -14.38
C ILE A 21 12.23 47.33 -13.34
N SER A 22 12.48 48.54 -13.83
CA SER A 22 12.48 49.77 -13.05
C SER A 22 11.34 50.62 -13.60
N GLN A 23 10.11 50.41 -13.11
CA GLN A 23 9.03 51.38 -13.24
C GLN A 23 7.80 50.93 -12.44
N TYR A 24 7.82 51.14 -11.12
CA TYR A 24 6.63 51.48 -10.34
C TYR A 24 7.08 52.32 -9.14
N SER A 25 7.44 53.57 -9.42
CA SER A 25 7.48 54.63 -8.42
C SER A 25 6.06 55.16 -8.28
N LEU A 26 5.36 54.78 -7.21
CA LEU A 26 4.13 55.48 -6.81
C LEU A 26 4.55 56.76 -6.09
N ARG A 27 4.37 57.89 -6.79
CA ARG A 27 4.52 59.23 -6.23
C ARG A 27 3.48 59.45 -5.12
N SER A 28 3.96 59.74 -3.91
CA SER A 28 3.22 60.41 -2.85
C SER A 28 2.53 61.67 -3.41
N SER A 29 1.21 61.63 -3.52
CA SER A 29 0.38 62.82 -3.77
C SER A 29 -0.75 62.85 -2.74
N THR A 30 -0.56 63.71 -1.73
CA THR A 30 -1.51 63.98 -0.66
C THR A 30 -2.72 64.73 -1.23
N LEU A 31 -3.82 64.02 -1.45
CA LEU A 31 -5.12 64.63 -1.76
C LEU A 31 -5.80 65.05 -0.44
N GLN A 32 -5.59 66.29 0.00
CA GLN A 32 -6.46 66.91 1.00
C GLN A 32 -7.76 67.37 0.32
N LEU A 33 -8.86 66.66 0.59
CA LEU A 33 -10.21 67.10 0.27
C LEU A 33 -10.91 67.56 1.56
N SER A 34 -11.24 68.84 1.63
CA SER A 34 -12.09 69.44 2.65
C SER A 34 -13.55 69.02 2.43
N LEU A 35 -14.12 68.28 3.38
CA LEU A 35 -15.55 67.95 3.42
C LEU A 35 -16.14 68.39 4.77
N SER A 36 -17.33 69.00 4.70
CA SER A 36 -18.07 69.64 5.79
C SER A 36 -18.58 68.66 6.86
N SER A 37 -18.86 69.24 8.03
CA SER A 37 -18.96 68.68 9.39
C SER A 37 -20.11 67.71 9.72
N SER A 38 -20.50 66.79 8.83
CA SER A 38 -21.41 65.71 9.23
C SER A 38 -21.07 64.39 8.53
N MET A 39 -20.04 63.69 9.03
CA MET A 39 -19.82 62.23 8.90
C MET A 39 -18.42 61.88 9.43
N ASN A 40 -18.28 61.68 10.74
CA ASN A 40 -17.01 61.29 11.36
C ASN A 40 -16.68 59.79 11.19
N ASP A 41 -17.68 58.94 10.90
CA ASP A 41 -17.50 57.48 10.83
C ASP A 41 -16.90 56.97 9.50
N GLN A 42 -16.68 57.84 8.51
CA GLN A 42 -16.10 57.46 7.20
C GLN A 42 -14.62 57.84 7.03
N LYS A 43 -14.02 58.57 7.99
CA LYS A 43 -12.61 59.01 7.91
C LYS A 43 -11.61 57.87 8.15
N GLU A 44 -11.96 56.86 8.95
CA GLU A 44 -11.07 55.72 9.25
C GLU A 44 -10.95 54.70 8.12
N LEU A 45 -11.91 54.66 7.19
CA LEU A 45 -11.92 53.71 6.07
C LEU A 45 -11.02 54.14 4.89
N LEU A 46 -10.54 55.38 4.90
CA LEU A 46 -9.87 56.02 3.76
C LEU A 46 -8.43 56.49 4.05
N THR A 47 -7.89 56.24 5.25
CA THR A 47 -6.49 56.54 5.58
C THR A 47 -5.58 55.43 5.08
N PHE A 48 -4.67 55.81 4.18
CA PHE A 48 -3.61 54.98 3.61
C PHE A 48 -2.51 54.81 4.68
N ASP A 49 -2.27 53.58 5.14
CA ASP A 49 -1.25 53.27 6.14
C ASP A 49 -0.43 52.08 5.66
N GLU A 50 0.76 52.34 5.11
CA GLU A 50 1.66 51.34 4.53
C GLU A 50 2.17 50.33 5.59
N ASP A 51 2.12 50.68 6.87
CA ASP A 51 2.66 49.86 7.97
C ASP A 51 1.62 48.93 8.62
N ALA A 52 0.35 48.98 8.20
CA ALA A 52 -0.69 48.13 8.77
C ALA A 52 -0.39 46.61 8.56
N PRO A 53 -0.61 45.75 9.58
CA PRO A 53 -0.40 44.31 9.46
C PRO A 53 -1.43 43.67 8.51
N ILE A 54 -1.02 42.60 7.79
CA ILE A 54 -1.83 41.93 6.76
C ILE A 54 -3.23 41.54 7.27
N SER A 55 -3.33 41.12 8.53
CA SER A 55 -4.61 40.79 9.18
C SER A 55 -5.59 41.96 9.24
N GLU A 56 -5.08 43.18 9.46
CA GLU A 56 -5.86 44.42 9.50
C GLU A 56 -6.39 44.77 8.10
N ILE A 57 -5.55 44.64 7.07
CA ILE A 57 -5.89 44.86 5.65
C ILE A 57 -6.99 43.88 5.20
N ILE A 58 -6.86 42.59 5.55
CA ILE A 58 -7.89 41.56 5.25
C ILE A 58 -9.21 41.86 5.98
N LYS A 59 -9.14 42.36 7.22
CA LYS A 59 -10.34 42.72 8.01
C LYS A 59 -11.07 43.92 7.38
N ARG A 60 -10.34 44.93 6.92
CA ARG A 60 -10.90 46.08 6.18
C ARG A 60 -11.55 45.66 4.86
N LEU A 61 -10.89 44.79 4.08
CA LEU A 61 -11.46 44.21 2.85
C LEU A 61 -12.75 43.43 3.12
N ARG A 62 -12.79 42.59 4.17
CA ARG A 62 -14.02 41.86 4.55
C ARG A 62 -15.15 42.81 4.95
N ASN A 63 -14.85 43.89 5.66
CA ASN A 63 -15.88 44.87 6.05
C ASN A 63 -16.44 45.60 4.82
N ILE A 64 -15.61 45.92 3.82
CA ILE A 64 -16.05 46.52 2.55
C ILE A 64 -16.98 45.55 1.78
N VAL A 65 -16.63 44.26 1.74
CA VAL A 65 -17.39 43.22 1.03
C VAL A 65 -18.71 42.86 1.74
N ASN A 66 -18.75 42.95 3.08
CA ASN A 66 -19.90 42.48 3.88
C ASN A 66 -20.94 43.56 4.24
N CYS A 67 -20.71 44.83 3.91
CA CYS A 67 -21.72 45.89 4.14
C CYS A 67 -22.95 45.66 3.23
N LYS A 68 -24.07 45.24 3.83
CA LYS A 68 -25.40 45.20 3.22
C LYS A 68 -26.17 46.46 3.61
N GLU A 69 -26.86 47.07 2.64
CA GLU A 69 -27.79 48.23 2.75
C GLU A 69 -27.10 49.63 2.73
N ILE A 70 -27.46 50.67 1.96
CA ILE A 70 -28.62 51.09 1.12
C ILE A 70 -28.12 51.99 -0.05
N ASP A 71 -28.91 52.08 -1.12
CA ASP A 71 -28.88 52.98 -2.29
C ASP A 71 -27.88 54.17 -2.32
N ARG A 72 -27.10 54.22 -3.42
CA ARG A 72 -26.87 55.38 -4.31
C ARG A 72 -25.87 55.00 -5.41
N SER A 73 -26.26 55.18 -6.66
CA SER A 73 -25.56 54.82 -7.91
C SER A 73 -24.19 55.48 -8.16
N HIS A 74 -23.61 56.18 -7.17
CA HIS A 74 -22.31 56.86 -7.28
C HIS A 74 -21.30 56.44 -6.20
N LEU A 75 -21.61 55.44 -5.35
CA LEU A 75 -20.69 54.91 -4.32
C LEU A 75 -20.05 53.55 -4.67
N SER A 76 -20.45 52.87 -5.75
CA SER A 76 -19.89 51.57 -6.13
C SER A 76 -18.44 51.67 -6.60
N ASP A 77 -18.12 52.67 -7.41
CA ASP A 77 -16.85 52.71 -8.13
C ASP A 77 -15.69 53.07 -7.20
N LYS A 78 -15.89 54.02 -6.28
CA LYS A 78 -14.90 54.33 -5.23
C LYS A 78 -14.66 53.15 -4.29
N LYS A 79 -15.68 52.35 -3.95
CA LYS A 79 -15.50 51.14 -3.11
C LYS A 79 -14.67 50.09 -3.84
N VAL A 80 -14.88 49.93 -5.14
CA VAL A 80 -14.09 49.03 -5.99
C VAL A 80 -12.64 49.52 -6.09
N ASP A 81 -12.41 50.83 -6.28
CA ASP A 81 -11.05 51.39 -6.34
C ASP A 81 -10.27 51.24 -5.02
N ILE A 82 -10.94 51.45 -3.88
CA ILE A 82 -10.34 51.25 -2.55
C ILE A 82 -10.06 49.76 -2.31
N ALA A 83 -10.99 48.88 -2.69
CA ALA A 83 -10.81 47.44 -2.56
C ALA A 83 -9.65 46.95 -3.44
N ASN A 84 -9.53 47.44 -4.67
CA ASN A 84 -8.42 47.12 -5.57
C ASN A 84 -7.08 47.63 -5.02
N SER A 85 -7.04 48.87 -4.52
CA SER A 85 -5.82 49.43 -3.91
C SER A 85 -5.36 48.65 -2.66
N LEU A 86 -6.30 48.23 -1.80
CA LEU A 86 -5.99 47.36 -0.66
C LEU A 86 -5.55 45.95 -1.09
N LEU A 87 -6.09 45.44 -2.21
CA LEU A 87 -5.69 44.15 -2.79
C LEU A 87 -4.26 44.21 -3.33
N ASP A 88 -3.89 45.30 -4.01
CA ASP A 88 -2.55 45.51 -4.55
C ASP A 88 -1.49 45.60 -3.42
N VAL A 89 -1.81 46.29 -2.32
CA VAL A 89 -0.95 46.33 -1.12
C VAL A 89 -0.82 44.94 -0.49
N LEU A 90 -1.91 44.16 -0.44
CA LEU A 90 -1.88 42.79 0.08
C LEU A 90 -1.01 41.89 -0.79
N VAL A 91 -1.12 42.00 -2.12
CA VAL A 91 -0.29 41.27 -3.08
C VAL A 91 1.17 41.66 -2.89
N PHE A 92 1.49 42.95 -2.82
CA PHE A 92 2.86 43.42 -2.60
C PHE A 92 3.47 42.88 -1.30
N LYS A 93 2.76 42.96 -0.16
CA LYS A 93 3.25 42.43 1.12
C LYS A 93 3.38 40.90 1.12
N CYS A 94 2.48 40.17 0.45
CA CYS A 94 2.60 38.73 0.28
C CYS A 94 3.82 38.36 -0.57
N THR A 95 4.09 39.08 -1.66
CA THR A 95 5.27 38.86 -2.50
C THR A 95 6.55 39.09 -1.71
N GLN A 96 6.64 40.17 -0.92
CA GLN A 96 7.78 40.44 -0.02
C GLN A 96 8.00 39.35 1.03
N LEU A 97 6.93 38.82 1.64
CA LEU A 97 7.03 37.68 2.56
C LEU A 97 7.47 36.39 1.86
N THR A 98 7.04 36.20 0.61
CA THR A 98 7.40 35.02 -0.18
C THR A 98 8.86 35.07 -0.62
N GLU A 99 9.36 36.23 -1.05
CA GLU A 99 10.78 36.45 -1.36
C GLU A 99 11.66 36.27 -0.12
N LYS A 100 11.23 36.78 1.05
CA LYS A 100 11.95 36.60 2.32
C LYS A 100 11.96 35.14 2.77
N ALA A 101 10.87 34.39 2.52
CA ALA A 101 10.81 32.95 2.76
C ALA A 101 11.70 32.17 1.78
N LEU A 102 11.76 32.58 0.52
CA LEU A 102 12.62 31.99 -0.51
C LEU A 102 14.10 32.22 -0.18
N PHE A 103 14.47 33.45 0.21
CA PHE A 103 15.83 33.79 0.64
C PHE A 103 16.25 33.01 1.90
N ASN A 104 15.34 32.84 2.87
CA ASN A 104 15.60 32.01 4.05
C ASN A 104 15.71 30.52 3.70
N ALA A 105 14.94 30.04 2.72
CA ALA A 105 15.02 28.66 2.23
C ALA A 105 16.34 28.41 1.48
N GLU A 106 16.78 29.35 0.63
CA GLU A 106 18.07 29.31 -0.06
C GLU A 106 19.25 29.39 0.92
N ALA A 107 19.18 30.26 1.94
CA ALA A 107 20.17 30.32 3.00
C ALA A 107 20.23 29.02 3.83
N THR A 108 19.10 28.33 3.99
CA THR A 108 19.03 27.02 4.66
C THR A 108 19.57 25.89 3.77
N LEU A 109 19.32 25.95 2.46
CA LEU A 109 19.88 25.01 1.47
C LEU A 109 21.40 25.14 1.36
N GLN A 110 21.94 26.37 1.31
CA GLN A 110 23.40 26.58 1.31
C GLN A 110 24.06 26.16 2.63
N LYS A 111 23.34 26.23 3.77
CA LYS A 111 23.81 25.69 5.05
C LYS A 111 23.80 24.17 5.10
N ASN A 112 22.83 23.53 4.42
CA ASN A 112 22.75 22.08 4.29
C ASN A 112 23.79 21.54 3.30
N GLU A 113 24.03 22.23 2.18
CA GLU A 113 25.08 21.87 1.21
C GLU A 113 26.50 21.98 1.81
N LYS A 114 26.76 22.99 2.66
CA LYS A 114 28.04 23.07 3.41
C LYS A 114 28.19 22.01 4.50
N ASN A 115 27.10 21.47 5.04
CA ASN A 115 27.14 20.35 5.99
C ASN A 115 27.28 18.98 5.29
N GLU A 116 26.81 18.85 4.04
CA GLU A 116 26.95 17.64 3.23
C GLU A 116 28.34 17.50 2.59
N GLN A 117 29.08 18.58 2.37
CA GLN A 117 30.46 18.53 1.85
C GLN A 117 31.52 18.07 2.89
N ASN A 118 31.17 17.98 4.18
CA ASN A 118 32.07 17.50 5.24
C ASN A 118 31.72 16.11 5.80
N THR A 119 30.84 15.35 5.14
CA THR A 119 30.66 13.93 5.41
C THR A 119 30.67 13.14 4.11
N THR A 120 31.85 12.64 3.73
CA THR A 120 32.00 11.62 2.69
C THR A 120 31.18 10.38 3.06
N PHE A 121 29.96 10.30 2.54
CA PHE A 121 29.08 9.14 2.57
C PHE A 121 29.58 8.10 1.55
N SER A 122 30.66 7.40 1.89
CA SER A 122 31.12 6.22 1.15
C SER A 122 31.12 4.93 1.98
N GLN A 123 30.42 4.89 3.11
CA GLN A 123 30.24 3.66 3.89
C GLN A 123 28.81 3.50 4.42
N PHE A 124 28.27 2.29 4.19
CA PHE A 124 27.01 1.71 4.68
C PHE A 124 25.72 1.94 3.89
N GLN A 125 25.70 1.44 2.65
CA GLN A 125 24.61 0.58 2.17
C GLN A 125 25.18 -0.77 1.71
N GLU A 126 25.54 -1.62 2.67
CA GLU A 126 25.62 -3.04 2.36
C GLU A 126 24.18 -3.56 2.26
N ASN A 127 23.70 -3.67 1.02
CA ASN A 127 22.60 -4.58 0.70
C ASN A 127 22.94 -5.95 1.29
N PHE A 128 22.22 -6.36 2.33
CA PHE A 128 22.34 -7.71 2.88
C PHE A 128 22.13 -8.69 1.71
N SER A 129 23.22 -9.33 1.30
CA SER A 129 23.19 -10.37 0.30
C SER A 129 22.45 -11.56 0.91
N TYR A 130 21.84 -12.41 0.07
CA TYR A 130 21.29 -13.71 0.52
C TYR A 130 22.33 -14.55 1.29
N SER A 131 23.63 -14.30 1.08
CA SER A 131 24.72 -14.87 1.89
C SER A 131 24.72 -14.38 3.34
N ASP A 132 24.27 -13.16 3.60
CA ASP A 132 24.28 -12.52 4.91
C ASP A 132 23.09 -12.96 5.77
N ALA A 133 21.95 -13.25 5.14
CA ALA A 133 20.81 -13.92 5.77
C ALA A 133 21.13 -15.36 6.24
N LEU A 134 22.13 -16.02 5.64
CA LEU A 134 22.59 -17.36 6.02
C LEU A 134 23.66 -17.36 7.15
N ARG A 135 24.09 -16.19 7.65
CA ARG A 135 25.14 -16.09 8.70
C ARG A 135 24.73 -16.69 10.06
N GLY A 136 23.46 -17.06 10.26
CA GLY A 136 23.00 -17.84 11.43
C GLY A 136 23.58 -19.26 11.51
N MET A 137 24.16 -19.78 10.41
CA MET A 137 24.97 -21.00 10.42
C MET A 137 26.42 -20.63 10.11
N ARG A 138 27.26 -20.44 11.14
CA ARG A 138 28.72 -20.31 10.95
C ARG A 138 29.22 -21.55 10.20
N LYS A 139 29.60 -21.39 8.93
CA LYS A 139 30.23 -22.47 8.15
C LYS A 139 31.52 -22.88 8.88
N PRO A 140 31.76 -24.19 9.06
CA PRO A 140 33.00 -24.64 9.68
C PRO A 140 34.17 -24.20 8.81
N HIS A 141 35.28 -23.91 9.47
CA HIS A 141 36.46 -23.45 8.75
C HIS A 141 37.14 -24.70 8.18
N THR A 142 37.43 -24.73 6.89
CA THR A 142 37.90 -25.96 6.22
C THR A 142 39.26 -25.75 5.55
N ILE A 143 40.16 -26.71 5.70
CA ILE A 143 41.41 -26.82 4.95
C ILE A 143 41.33 -28.04 4.02
N LEU A 144 41.91 -27.94 2.82
CA LEU A 144 41.99 -29.07 1.88
C LEU A 144 43.41 -29.61 1.85
N VAL A 145 43.54 -30.92 1.98
CA VAL A 145 44.80 -31.63 2.08
C VAL A 145 44.85 -32.67 0.95
N TYR A 146 45.93 -32.73 0.20
CA TYR A 146 46.12 -33.59 -0.97
C TYR A 146 47.46 -34.33 -0.89
N PRO A 147 47.64 -35.45 -1.60
CA PRO A 147 48.97 -36.05 -1.77
C PRO A 147 49.93 -35.04 -2.41
N ALA A 148 51.21 -35.07 -2.04
CA ALA A 148 52.26 -34.35 -2.75
C ALA A 148 52.46 -34.98 -4.15
N LYS A 149 52.88 -34.18 -5.13
CA LYS A 149 52.91 -34.60 -6.56
C LYS A 149 53.87 -35.76 -6.85
N ASP A 150 54.82 -36.04 -5.95
CA ASP A 150 55.90 -37.01 -6.15
C ASP A 150 55.82 -38.25 -5.22
N SER A 151 54.72 -38.43 -4.46
CA SER A 151 54.57 -39.59 -3.57
C SER A 151 53.95 -40.79 -4.30
N SER A 152 54.75 -41.81 -4.61
CA SER A 152 54.34 -43.07 -5.26
C SER A 152 53.93 -44.18 -4.27
N GLU A 153 53.84 -43.90 -2.96
CA GLU A 153 53.42 -44.87 -1.95
C GLU A 153 51.92 -44.80 -1.62
N ALA A 154 51.28 -45.97 -1.55
CA ALA A 154 49.85 -46.16 -1.30
C ALA A 154 49.44 -45.96 0.18
N THR A 155 49.85 -44.86 0.81
CA THR A 155 49.33 -44.46 2.14
C THR A 155 48.22 -43.42 1.98
N SER A 156 47.05 -43.69 2.57
CA SER A 156 45.90 -42.78 2.50
C SER A 156 46.21 -41.46 3.21
N VAL A 157 45.97 -40.32 2.54
CA VAL A 157 46.09 -38.97 3.15
C VAL A 157 45.30 -38.86 4.48
N GLU A 158 44.22 -39.64 4.61
CA GLU A 158 43.42 -39.73 5.82
C GLU A 158 44.15 -40.41 7.00
N GLU A 159 45.01 -41.39 6.73
CA GLU A 159 45.83 -42.06 7.76
C GLU A 159 47.00 -41.19 8.20
N ILE A 160 47.65 -40.48 7.26
CA ILE A 160 48.70 -39.51 7.56
C ILE A 160 48.12 -38.42 8.46
N LEU A 161 46.95 -37.86 8.12
CA LEU A 161 46.27 -36.86 8.94
C LEU A 161 45.89 -37.38 10.33
N LYS A 162 45.42 -38.63 10.47
CA LYS A 162 45.09 -39.23 11.78
C LYS A 162 46.33 -39.48 12.64
N ASN A 163 47.47 -39.81 12.03
CA ASN A 163 48.72 -40.07 12.74
C ASN A 163 49.43 -38.78 13.16
N THR A 164 49.46 -37.75 12.31
CA THR A 164 50.06 -36.44 12.62
C THR A 164 49.18 -35.62 13.58
N ILE A 165 47.86 -35.87 13.60
CA ILE A 165 46.89 -35.20 14.49
C ILE A 165 46.44 -36.17 15.59
N ARG A 166 47.35 -36.62 16.47
CA ARG A 166 46.99 -37.37 17.69
C ARG A 166 46.38 -36.47 18.78
N PRO A 167 45.52 -37.02 19.67
CA PRO A 167 44.67 -36.23 20.56
C PRO A 167 45.36 -35.91 21.88
N GLU A 168 46.28 -34.94 21.88
CA GLU A 168 46.61 -34.20 23.09
C GLU A 168 46.36 -32.70 22.88
N ALA A 169 45.69 -32.13 23.88
CA ALA A 169 44.80 -30.96 23.85
C ALA A 169 45.22 -29.79 22.94
N ASN A 170 44.37 -29.46 21.94
CA ASN A 170 43.92 -28.08 21.59
C ASN A 170 43.39 -27.90 20.15
N VAL A 171 43.22 -28.95 19.32
CA VAL A 171 42.63 -28.81 17.97
C VAL A 171 41.26 -29.49 17.90
N LYS A 172 40.19 -28.71 17.70
CA LYS A 172 38.81 -29.24 17.56
C LYS A 172 38.42 -29.46 16.09
N ILE A 173 38.52 -30.72 15.64
CA ILE A 173 38.10 -31.15 14.30
C ILE A 173 36.64 -31.59 14.32
N ARG A 174 35.82 -31.06 13.41
CA ARG A 174 34.41 -31.43 13.22
C ARG A 174 34.20 -32.64 12.31
N GLU A 175 34.83 -32.63 11.13
CA GLU A 175 34.66 -33.69 10.13
C GLU A 175 35.86 -33.80 9.19
N PHE A 176 36.13 -35.03 8.74
CA PHE A 176 36.96 -35.34 7.58
C PHE A 176 36.06 -35.71 6.40
N ARG A 177 36.21 -35.05 5.25
CA ARG A 177 35.41 -35.34 4.05
C ARG A 177 36.31 -35.60 2.85
N LYS A 178 36.17 -36.78 2.23
CA LYS A 178 36.89 -37.12 0.99
C LYS A 178 36.48 -36.19 -0.15
N VAL A 179 37.46 -35.66 -0.88
CA VAL A 179 37.29 -34.81 -2.06
C VAL A 179 37.98 -35.44 -3.27
N LYS A 180 37.74 -34.89 -4.47
CA LYS A 180 38.35 -35.39 -5.72
C LYS A 180 39.88 -35.36 -5.63
N ASN A 181 40.56 -36.19 -6.43
CA ASN A 181 42.02 -36.33 -6.51
C ASN A 181 42.66 -36.81 -5.19
N GLN A 182 42.02 -37.79 -4.52
CA GLN A 182 42.49 -38.38 -3.26
C GLN A 182 42.71 -37.39 -2.10
N GLY A 183 42.13 -36.19 -2.19
CA GLY A 183 42.23 -35.19 -1.15
C GLY A 183 41.23 -35.40 -0.01
N VAL A 184 41.53 -34.80 1.13
CA VAL A 184 40.69 -34.77 2.34
C VAL A 184 40.43 -33.32 2.74
N ALA A 185 39.17 -32.96 2.95
CA ALA A 185 38.76 -31.70 3.53
C ALA A 185 38.60 -31.86 5.04
N VAL A 186 39.36 -31.08 5.82
CA VAL A 186 39.34 -31.09 7.29
C VAL A 186 38.61 -29.84 7.77
N SER A 187 37.47 -30.02 8.43
CA SER A 187 36.64 -28.94 8.96
C SER A 187 36.88 -28.76 10.46
N CYS A 188 37.13 -27.53 10.92
CA CYS A 188 37.44 -27.18 12.31
C CYS A 188 36.49 -26.11 12.86
N ASP A 189 36.48 -25.95 14.19
CA ASP A 189 35.66 -24.97 14.92
C ASP A 189 36.16 -23.52 14.78
N SER A 190 37.48 -23.31 14.66
CA SER A 190 38.09 -21.98 14.60
C SER A 190 39.22 -21.86 13.57
N VAL A 191 39.59 -20.62 13.21
CA VAL A 191 40.77 -20.34 12.35
C VAL A 191 42.07 -20.79 13.04
N LYS A 192 42.13 -20.68 14.36
CA LYS A 192 43.31 -21.06 15.17
C LYS A 192 43.59 -22.57 15.07
N ASP A 193 42.54 -23.39 15.04
CA ASP A 193 42.65 -24.84 14.85
C ASP A 193 43.27 -25.19 13.50
N ILE A 194 42.88 -24.49 12.42
CA ILE A 194 43.45 -24.70 11.08
C ILE A 194 44.93 -24.30 11.05
N GLN A 195 45.28 -23.16 11.65
CA GLN A 195 46.67 -22.73 11.72
C GLN A 195 47.54 -23.74 12.49
N SER A 196 47.01 -24.32 13.58
CA SER A 196 47.70 -25.39 14.30
C SER A 196 47.90 -26.66 13.46
N ILE A 197 46.92 -27.04 12.64
CA ILE A 197 47.04 -28.16 11.70
C ILE A 197 48.11 -27.87 10.63
N ILE A 198 48.11 -26.67 10.05
CA ILE A 198 49.11 -26.25 9.05
C ILE A 198 50.52 -26.31 9.64
N SER A 199 50.74 -25.70 10.81
CA SER A 199 52.06 -25.70 11.47
C SER A 199 52.55 -27.11 11.81
N ARG A 200 51.65 -28.06 12.13
CA ARG A 200 52.02 -29.46 12.38
C ARG A 200 52.35 -30.22 11.10
N LEU A 201 51.59 -30.00 10.03
CA LEU A 201 51.87 -30.59 8.72
C LEU A 201 53.19 -30.08 8.13
N ASP A 202 53.52 -28.80 8.35
CA ASP A 202 54.75 -28.19 7.88
C ASP A 202 55.96 -28.47 8.80
N GLY A 203 55.72 -28.84 10.05
CA GLY A 203 56.75 -29.15 11.07
C GLY A 203 57.16 -30.63 11.14
N ASP A 204 56.32 -31.54 10.64
CA ASP A 204 56.64 -32.96 10.50
C ASP A 204 57.27 -33.23 9.13
N ASN A 205 58.58 -33.50 9.10
CA ASN A 205 59.33 -33.74 7.86
C ASN A 205 58.75 -34.90 7.03
N SER A 206 58.14 -35.91 7.65
CA SER A 206 57.52 -37.03 6.94
C SER A 206 56.19 -36.64 6.29
N ALA A 207 55.39 -35.80 6.97
CA ALA A 207 54.10 -35.34 6.45
C ALA A 207 54.27 -34.28 5.35
N LYS A 208 55.26 -33.38 5.49
CA LYS A 208 55.54 -32.29 4.56
C LYS A 208 55.95 -32.77 3.16
N GLU A 209 56.70 -33.87 3.09
CA GLU A 209 57.10 -34.48 1.80
C GLU A 209 55.95 -35.26 1.15
N LYS A 210 55.00 -35.79 1.93
CA LYS A 210 53.91 -36.66 1.43
C LYS A 210 52.61 -35.92 1.14
N VAL A 211 52.42 -34.72 1.68
CA VAL A 211 51.12 -34.04 1.70
C VAL A 211 51.26 -32.55 1.39
N SER A 212 50.36 -32.03 0.54
CA SER A 212 50.21 -30.60 0.26
C SER A 212 48.86 -30.08 0.78
N HIS A 213 48.83 -28.86 1.32
CA HIS A 213 47.62 -28.26 1.86
C HIS A 213 47.27 -26.95 1.14
N ARG A 214 45.97 -26.63 1.04
CA ARG A 214 45.48 -25.35 0.49
C ARG A 214 44.15 -24.93 1.09
N MET A 215 43.92 -23.62 1.17
CA MET A 215 42.62 -23.07 1.55
C MET A 215 41.59 -23.23 0.42
N PRO A 216 40.30 -23.45 0.74
CA PRO A 216 39.23 -23.43 -0.26
C PRO A 216 39.14 -22.04 -0.92
N GLY A 217 39.32 -21.98 -2.24
CA GLY A 217 39.17 -20.73 -3.00
C GLY A 217 37.73 -20.23 -3.05
N LYS A 218 37.54 -18.91 -3.21
CA LYS A 218 36.23 -18.32 -3.50
C LYS A 218 35.73 -18.87 -4.85
N ARG A 219 34.50 -19.40 -4.88
CA ARG A 219 33.87 -19.88 -6.11
C ARG A 219 33.23 -18.70 -6.83
N HIS A 220 33.67 -18.40 -8.04
CA HIS A 220 33.04 -17.36 -8.84
C HIS A 220 31.76 -17.90 -9.49
N PRO A 221 30.76 -17.03 -9.75
CA PRO A 221 29.59 -17.41 -10.52
C PRO A 221 30.01 -17.83 -11.94
N SER A 222 29.15 -18.61 -12.59
CA SER A 222 29.40 -19.08 -13.95
C SER A 222 28.32 -18.59 -14.88
N ILE A 223 28.73 -18.29 -16.11
CA ILE A 223 27.86 -17.98 -17.24
C ILE A 223 27.87 -19.15 -18.22
N ILE A 224 26.80 -19.30 -18.96
CA ILE A 224 26.68 -20.23 -20.07
C ILE A 224 26.32 -19.45 -21.33
N ILE A 225 27.08 -19.69 -22.41
CA ILE A 225 26.81 -19.19 -23.75
C ILE A 225 26.26 -20.37 -24.57
N TYR A 226 25.06 -20.21 -25.12
CA TYR A 226 24.36 -21.30 -25.78
C TYR A 226 24.64 -21.36 -27.29
N ASP A 227 24.86 -22.59 -27.75
CA ASP A 227 24.82 -22.99 -29.17
C ASP A 227 25.91 -22.33 -30.02
N LEU A 228 27.12 -22.22 -29.46
CA LEU A 228 28.33 -21.83 -30.17
C LEU A 228 28.74 -22.93 -31.16
N PRO A 229 28.88 -22.62 -32.47
CA PRO A 229 29.48 -23.54 -33.42
C PRO A 229 30.85 -24.03 -32.94
N ASN A 230 31.14 -25.31 -33.10
CA ASN A 230 32.44 -25.88 -32.70
C ASN A 230 33.63 -25.32 -33.51
N THR A 231 33.35 -24.60 -34.61
CA THR A 231 34.34 -23.86 -35.40
C THR A 231 34.81 -22.57 -34.73
N ILE A 232 34.05 -22.00 -33.78
CA ILE A 232 34.44 -20.80 -33.05
C ILE A 232 35.39 -21.18 -31.91
N THR A 233 36.56 -20.55 -31.91
CA THR A 233 37.62 -20.76 -30.92
C THR A 233 37.33 -20.05 -29.60
N ASP A 234 37.90 -20.54 -28.50
CA ASP A 234 37.77 -19.88 -27.20
C ASP A 234 38.34 -18.46 -27.23
N GLN A 235 39.36 -18.17 -28.05
CA GLN A 235 39.95 -16.84 -28.21
C GLN A 235 38.96 -15.82 -28.80
N GLU A 236 38.25 -16.18 -29.87
CA GLU A 236 37.22 -15.32 -30.49
C GLU A 236 36.09 -14.99 -29.51
N VAL A 237 35.73 -15.95 -28.63
CA VAL A 237 34.74 -15.69 -27.58
C VAL A 237 35.29 -14.75 -26.51
N GLN A 238 36.57 -14.86 -26.13
CA GLN A 238 37.18 -13.93 -25.17
C GLN A 238 37.25 -12.51 -25.72
N GLU A 239 37.63 -12.33 -26.98
CA GLU A 239 37.65 -11.02 -27.64
C GLU A 239 36.27 -10.37 -27.67
N ALA A 240 35.24 -11.15 -28.01
CA ALA A 240 33.86 -10.68 -27.93
C ALA A 240 33.48 -10.26 -26.50
N LEU A 241 33.82 -11.06 -25.48
CA LEU A 241 33.49 -10.76 -24.08
C LEU A 241 34.19 -9.50 -23.56
N ARG A 242 35.42 -9.22 -24.01
CA ARG A 242 36.17 -8.00 -23.63
C ARG A 242 35.44 -6.72 -24.01
N THR A 243 34.69 -6.72 -25.11
CA THR A 243 33.88 -5.54 -25.51
C THR A 243 32.75 -5.21 -24.53
N TYR A 244 32.38 -6.15 -23.65
CA TYR A 244 31.30 -5.99 -22.65
C TYR A 244 31.82 -5.90 -21.20
N THR A 245 33.14 -5.90 -20.99
CA THR A 245 33.78 -5.84 -19.65
C THR A 245 34.83 -4.73 -19.59
N GLU A 246 34.79 -3.90 -18.55
CA GLU A 246 35.62 -2.68 -18.42
C GLU A 246 37.14 -2.94 -18.33
N ASP A 247 37.54 -4.05 -17.71
CA ASP A 247 38.96 -4.33 -17.38
C ASP A 247 39.66 -5.30 -18.37
N GLY A 248 38.92 -5.82 -19.37
CA GLY A 248 39.47 -6.64 -20.46
C GLY A 248 40.08 -8.00 -20.11
N GLU A 249 39.94 -8.50 -18.87
CA GLU A 249 40.52 -9.78 -18.45
C GLU A 249 39.81 -11.01 -19.07
N ASN A 250 40.60 -12.05 -19.37
CA ASN A 250 40.06 -13.31 -19.89
C ASN A 250 39.30 -14.09 -18.81
N LEU A 251 38.09 -14.53 -19.14
CA LEU A 251 37.29 -15.39 -18.27
C LEU A 251 37.78 -16.84 -18.33
N ARG A 252 37.74 -17.55 -17.20
CA ARG A 252 38.18 -18.94 -17.16
C ARG A 252 37.13 -19.88 -17.77
N THR A 253 37.45 -20.56 -18.87
CA THR A 253 36.61 -21.66 -19.39
C THR A 253 36.59 -22.83 -18.40
N ARG A 254 35.39 -23.34 -18.07
CA ARG A 254 35.23 -24.50 -17.18
C ARG A 254 35.06 -25.80 -17.94
N PHE A 255 34.07 -25.85 -18.83
CA PHE A 255 33.77 -27.02 -19.66
C PHE A 255 32.81 -26.64 -20.78
N LYS A 256 32.73 -27.49 -21.80
CA LYS A 256 31.74 -27.42 -22.88
C LYS A 256 30.67 -28.50 -22.68
N LEU A 257 29.41 -28.14 -22.90
CA LEU A 257 28.30 -29.09 -22.96
C LEU A 257 27.87 -29.28 -24.41
N LYS A 258 27.29 -30.43 -24.76
CA LYS A 258 26.72 -30.64 -26.09
C LYS A 258 25.60 -29.61 -26.35
N GLY A 259 25.65 -28.95 -27.50
CA GLY A 259 24.65 -27.96 -27.92
C GLY A 259 23.34 -28.60 -28.34
N ARG A 260 22.31 -27.77 -28.56
CA ARG A 260 20.98 -28.22 -28.99
C ARG A 260 20.94 -28.56 -30.48
N LYS A 261 21.86 -27.97 -31.26
CA LYS A 261 22.02 -28.22 -32.69
C LYS A 261 23.22 -29.13 -32.96
N PRO A 262 23.23 -29.90 -34.07
CA PRO A 262 24.44 -30.57 -34.55
C PRO A 262 25.61 -29.58 -34.64
N ASP A 263 26.82 -30.04 -34.31
CA ASP A 263 28.07 -29.27 -34.41
C ASP A 263 28.14 -27.97 -33.59
N THR A 264 27.30 -27.85 -32.55
CA THR A 264 27.35 -26.76 -31.58
C THR A 264 27.64 -27.25 -30.16
N SER A 265 28.20 -26.39 -29.34
CA SER A 265 28.42 -26.60 -27.91
C SER A 265 27.89 -25.43 -27.08
N HIS A 266 27.52 -25.69 -25.83
CA HIS A 266 27.30 -24.64 -24.84
C HIS A 266 28.58 -24.44 -24.05
N LEU A 267 29.10 -23.21 -24.02
CA LEU A 267 30.35 -22.89 -23.36
C LEU A 267 30.05 -22.35 -21.96
N VAL A 268 30.60 -23.00 -20.93
CA VAL A 268 30.45 -22.56 -19.54
C VAL A 268 31.75 -21.92 -19.07
N MET A 269 31.66 -20.64 -18.65
CA MET A 269 32.79 -19.84 -18.20
C MET A 269 32.57 -19.34 -16.78
N GLU A 270 33.65 -19.23 -16.02
CA GLU A 270 33.66 -18.68 -14.67
C GLU A 270 34.04 -17.21 -14.71
N ALA A 271 33.22 -16.35 -14.11
CA ALA A 271 33.33 -14.90 -14.20
C ALA A 271 33.38 -14.25 -12.80
N PRO A 272 34.35 -13.35 -12.52
CA PRO A 272 34.32 -12.52 -11.33
C PRO A 272 33.01 -11.74 -11.19
N ARG A 273 32.64 -11.36 -9.96
CA ARG A 273 31.34 -10.73 -9.67
C ARG A 273 31.05 -9.52 -10.56
N GLN A 274 32.06 -8.68 -10.81
CA GLN A 274 31.95 -7.47 -11.62
C GLN A 274 31.59 -7.81 -13.07
N HIS A 275 32.41 -8.63 -13.75
CA HIS A 275 32.15 -9.10 -15.12
C HIS A 275 30.84 -9.88 -15.23
N PHE A 276 30.51 -10.70 -14.23
CA PHE A 276 29.25 -11.45 -14.20
C PHE A 276 28.02 -10.54 -14.21
N LEU A 277 28.03 -9.45 -13.42
CA LEU A 277 26.92 -8.50 -13.37
C LEU A 277 26.80 -7.69 -14.67
N GLN A 278 27.91 -7.31 -15.28
CA GLN A 278 27.94 -6.63 -16.58
C GLN A 278 27.37 -7.53 -17.68
N LEU A 279 27.90 -8.74 -17.84
CA LEU A 279 27.48 -9.70 -18.87
C LEU A 279 26.02 -10.16 -18.70
N LYS A 280 25.53 -10.24 -17.46
CA LYS A 280 24.12 -10.58 -17.17
C LYS A 280 23.13 -9.52 -17.68
N ARG A 281 23.54 -8.26 -17.84
CA ARG A 281 22.68 -7.18 -18.36
C ARG A 281 22.38 -7.35 -19.85
N PHE A 282 23.35 -7.79 -20.65
CA PHE A 282 23.25 -7.78 -22.11
C PHE A 282 22.42 -8.92 -22.71
N ARG A 283 22.21 -10.05 -21.99
CA ARG A 283 21.42 -11.25 -22.37
C ARG A 283 21.82 -11.97 -23.67
N LYS A 284 22.49 -11.29 -24.60
CA LYS A 284 23.13 -11.82 -25.79
C LYS A 284 24.47 -11.12 -26.00
N ILE A 285 25.42 -11.82 -26.60
CA ILE A 285 26.72 -11.29 -27.00
C ILE A 285 26.93 -11.52 -28.51
N ALA A 286 27.59 -10.58 -29.17
CA ALA A 286 27.98 -10.73 -30.58
C ALA A 286 29.35 -11.42 -30.67
N VAL A 287 29.44 -12.56 -31.36
CA VAL A 287 30.70 -13.23 -31.69
C VAL A 287 30.70 -13.45 -33.21
N ASN A 288 31.71 -12.95 -33.92
CA ASN A 288 31.83 -13.03 -35.38
C ASN A 288 30.51 -12.70 -36.12
N TRP A 289 29.90 -11.55 -35.79
CA TRP A 289 28.63 -11.04 -36.33
C TRP A 289 27.35 -11.84 -36.00
N ASN A 290 27.46 -12.89 -35.19
CA ASN A 290 26.32 -13.71 -34.74
C ASN A 290 25.99 -13.46 -33.27
N MET A 291 24.69 -13.38 -32.96
CA MET A 291 24.21 -13.09 -31.60
C MET A 291 23.94 -14.38 -30.82
N PHE A 292 24.75 -14.64 -29.78
CA PHE A 292 24.65 -15.81 -28.93
C PHE A 292 24.01 -15.47 -27.58
N GLN A 293 23.14 -16.36 -27.08
CA GLN A 293 22.46 -16.14 -25.81
C GLN A 293 23.39 -16.45 -24.63
N ILE A 294 23.48 -15.52 -23.68
CA ILE A 294 24.23 -15.67 -22.44
C ILE A 294 23.27 -15.71 -21.23
N LYS A 295 23.47 -16.66 -20.32
CA LYS A 295 22.73 -16.74 -19.05
C LYS A 295 23.64 -17.11 -17.89
N GLU A 296 23.12 -16.91 -16.68
CA GLU A 296 23.70 -17.50 -15.48
C GLU A 296 23.62 -19.03 -15.52
N PHE A 297 24.74 -19.69 -15.24
CA PHE A 297 24.83 -21.13 -15.13
C PHE A 297 24.81 -21.54 -13.65
N PHE A 298 23.73 -22.21 -13.26
CA PHE A 298 23.61 -22.79 -11.92
C PHE A 298 24.27 -24.17 -11.89
N HIS A 299 25.20 -24.35 -10.96
CA HIS A 299 25.86 -25.65 -10.72
C HIS A 299 24.96 -26.68 -10.00
N VAL A 300 23.67 -26.37 -9.83
CA VAL A 300 22.72 -27.18 -9.08
C VAL A 300 22.14 -28.24 -10.01
N LYS A 301 22.43 -29.51 -9.72
CA LYS A 301 21.87 -30.64 -10.46
C LYS A 301 20.40 -30.83 -10.05
N ARG A 302 19.47 -30.77 -11.00
CA ARG A 302 18.06 -31.15 -10.80
C ARG A 302 17.82 -32.56 -11.33
N CYS A 303 17.25 -33.42 -10.51
CA CYS A 303 16.83 -34.74 -10.94
C CYS A 303 15.62 -34.61 -11.88
N GLN A 304 15.71 -35.13 -13.10
CA GLN A 304 14.61 -35.08 -14.07
C GLN A 304 13.45 -36.03 -13.73
N PHE A 305 13.62 -36.93 -12.75
CA PHE A 305 12.60 -37.90 -12.35
C PHE A 305 11.76 -37.39 -11.17
N CYS A 306 12.37 -36.99 -10.06
CA CYS A 306 11.66 -36.48 -8.88
C CYS A 306 11.60 -34.94 -8.79
N GLN A 307 12.23 -34.22 -9.73
CA GLN A 307 12.32 -32.75 -9.77
C GLN A 307 13.07 -32.08 -8.61
N ALA A 308 13.62 -32.87 -7.67
CA ALA A 308 14.43 -32.36 -6.57
C ALA A 308 15.86 -32.01 -6.99
N PHE A 309 16.46 -31.06 -6.28
CA PHE A 309 17.86 -30.67 -6.50
C PHE A 309 18.85 -31.54 -5.71
N GLY A 310 20.11 -31.55 -6.13
CA GLY A 310 21.23 -32.18 -5.41
C GLY A 310 21.63 -33.57 -5.90
N HIS A 311 20.83 -34.21 -6.77
CA HIS A 311 21.15 -35.52 -7.33
C HIS A 311 20.68 -35.66 -8.80
N THR A 312 21.21 -36.66 -9.50
CA THR A 312 20.79 -37.04 -10.87
C THR A 312 19.82 -38.22 -10.80
N ARG A 313 19.17 -38.55 -11.93
CA ARG A 313 18.24 -39.69 -12.01
C ARG A 313 18.87 -41.01 -11.53
N GLN A 314 20.16 -41.24 -11.83
CA GLN A 314 20.89 -42.44 -11.41
C GLN A 314 20.94 -42.61 -9.88
N ASN A 315 20.91 -41.50 -9.13
CA ASN A 315 20.98 -41.50 -7.67
C ASN A 315 19.62 -41.13 -7.04
N CYS A 316 18.53 -41.26 -7.79
CA CYS A 316 17.19 -40.91 -7.32
C CYS A 316 16.59 -42.06 -6.53
N LYS A 317 16.18 -41.78 -5.28
CA LYS A 317 15.54 -42.77 -4.39
C LYS A 317 14.03 -42.94 -4.64
N TYR A 318 13.45 -42.10 -5.48
CA TYR A 318 12.01 -42.13 -5.78
C TYR A 318 11.71 -43.15 -6.88
N THR A 319 10.67 -43.95 -6.68
CA THR A 319 10.21 -44.98 -7.64
C THR A 319 9.13 -44.50 -8.59
N VAL A 320 8.48 -43.37 -8.28
CA VAL A 320 7.46 -42.72 -9.10
C VAL A 320 7.92 -41.30 -9.44
N PRO A 321 7.82 -40.85 -10.70
CA PRO A 321 8.23 -39.50 -11.07
C PRO A 321 7.31 -38.46 -10.45
N ASN A 322 7.86 -37.29 -10.14
CA ASN A 322 7.07 -36.14 -9.73
C ASN A 322 6.87 -35.21 -10.93
N CYS A 323 5.67 -34.65 -11.01
CA CYS A 323 5.26 -33.76 -12.06
C CYS A 323 5.95 -32.40 -11.89
N GLY A 324 6.61 -31.93 -12.95
CA GLY A 324 7.21 -30.60 -12.98
C GLY A 324 6.21 -29.45 -13.06
N ILE A 325 4.92 -29.76 -13.24
CA ILE A 325 3.82 -28.78 -13.30
C ILE A 325 3.09 -28.73 -11.96
N CYS A 326 2.52 -29.83 -11.47
CA CYS A 326 1.67 -29.80 -10.27
C CYS A 326 2.28 -30.41 -9.01
N ALA A 327 3.55 -30.83 -9.05
CA ALA A 327 4.26 -31.49 -7.96
C ALA A 327 3.71 -32.87 -7.50
N ASP A 328 2.63 -33.37 -8.09
CA ASP A 328 2.09 -34.71 -7.80
C ASP A 328 2.91 -35.85 -8.40
N ARG A 329 2.64 -37.08 -7.93
CA ARG A 329 3.32 -38.31 -8.34
C ARG A 329 2.83 -38.84 -9.70
N HIS A 330 3.21 -38.17 -10.78
CA HIS A 330 3.08 -38.66 -12.15
C HIS A 330 4.12 -38.02 -13.08
N SER A 331 4.31 -38.59 -14.28
CA SER A 331 5.14 -37.96 -15.30
C SER A 331 4.52 -36.66 -15.77
N THR A 332 5.32 -35.60 -15.87
CA THR A 332 4.90 -34.27 -16.37
C THR A 332 4.13 -34.34 -17.69
N SER A 333 4.44 -35.31 -18.56
CA SER A 333 3.77 -35.54 -19.84
C SER A 333 2.28 -35.92 -19.72
N TYR A 334 1.84 -36.45 -18.58
CA TYR A 334 0.46 -36.87 -18.33
C TYR A 334 -0.30 -35.91 -17.40
N CYS A 335 0.27 -34.74 -17.11
CA CYS A 335 -0.34 -33.77 -16.23
C CYS A 335 -1.59 -33.13 -16.86
N ARG A 336 -2.73 -33.22 -16.18
CA ARG A 336 -3.98 -32.51 -16.54
C ARG A 336 -4.26 -31.30 -15.64
N SER A 337 -3.34 -30.95 -14.76
CA SER A 337 -3.49 -29.83 -13.83
C SER A 337 -3.10 -28.51 -14.49
N ASN A 338 -3.94 -27.50 -14.33
CA ASN A 338 -3.68 -26.12 -14.76
C ASN A 338 -2.90 -25.30 -13.71
N PHE A 339 -2.55 -25.91 -12.56
CA PHE A 339 -1.87 -25.23 -11.47
C PHE A 339 -0.39 -25.59 -11.45
N GLN A 340 0.46 -24.56 -11.54
CA GLN A 340 1.91 -24.72 -11.48
C GLN A 340 2.37 -24.64 -10.01
N LEU A 341 2.72 -25.79 -9.44
CA LEU A 341 3.27 -25.97 -8.10
C LEU A 341 4.73 -26.44 -8.22
N PHE A 342 5.61 -25.75 -7.50
CA PHE A 342 7.02 -26.12 -7.47
C PHE A 342 7.30 -27.03 -6.29
N ILE A 343 7.66 -28.29 -6.57
CA ILE A 343 7.83 -29.31 -5.52
C ILE A 343 8.82 -28.93 -4.43
N ASN A 344 9.92 -28.26 -4.78
CA ASN A 344 10.90 -27.86 -3.76
C ASN A 344 10.40 -26.69 -2.91
N CYS A 345 9.51 -25.83 -3.43
CA CYS A 345 8.85 -24.81 -2.62
C CYS A 345 7.81 -25.45 -1.72
N GLU A 346 7.07 -26.45 -2.21
CA GLU A 346 6.10 -27.19 -1.40
C GLU A 346 6.78 -27.97 -0.26
N GLU A 347 7.86 -28.69 -0.58
CA GLU A 347 8.65 -29.45 0.39
C GLU A 347 9.40 -28.53 1.36
N SER A 348 9.93 -27.39 0.88
CA SER A 348 10.48 -26.34 1.74
C SER A 348 9.42 -25.72 2.65
N ASN A 349 8.21 -25.46 2.15
CA ASN A 349 7.10 -24.91 2.93
C ASN A 349 6.58 -25.91 3.99
N ARG A 350 6.74 -27.22 3.76
CA ARG A 350 6.50 -28.25 4.78
C ARG A 350 7.60 -28.32 5.84
N ASN A 351 8.87 -28.13 5.43
CA ASN A 351 10.04 -28.27 6.32
C ASN A 351 10.41 -26.98 7.07
N SER A 352 10.05 -25.81 6.55
CA SER A 352 10.11 -24.55 7.29
C SER A 352 8.85 -24.44 8.15
N ALA A 353 9.03 -24.35 9.47
CA ALA A 353 7.99 -24.41 10.49
C ALA A 353 7.03 -23.19 10.49
N THR A 354 6.44 -22.86 9.35
CA THR A 354 5.24 -22.04 9.26
C THR A 354 4.11 -22.96 8.82
N PRO A 355 3.24 -23.41 9.75
CA PRO A 355 2.00 -24.07 9.35
C PRO A 355 1.27 -23.14 8.38
N PRO A 356 0.71 -23.64 7.26
CA PRO A 356 -0.13 -22.81 6.43
C PRO A 356 -1.30 -22.31 7.29
N VAL A 357 -1.39 -21.00 7.45
CA VAL A 357 -2.58 -20.37 8.05
C VAL A 357 -3.75 -20.73 7.13
N SER A 358 -4.78 -21.36 7.69
CA SER A 358 -5.94 -21.79 6.92
C SER A 358 -6.77 -20.55 6.54
N PHE A 359 -6.50 -20.00 5.35
CA PHE A 359 -7.27 -18.90 4.80
C PHE A 359 -8.55 -19.43 4.14
N ASN A 360 -9.71 -18.91 4.52
CA ASN A 360 -10.96 -19.23 3.82
C ASN A 360 -11.08 -18.38 2.56
N LYS A 361 -10.24 -18.70 1.57
CA LYS A 361 -10.09 -17.93 0.34
C LYS A 361 -10.75 -18.65 -0.83
N VAL A 362 -11.47 -17.87 -1.64
CA VAL A 362 -11.87 -18.29 -2.98
C VAL A 362 -11.03 -17.47 -3.96
N SER A 363 -10.18 -18.16 -4.71
CA SER A 363 -9.54 -17.61 -5.90
C SER A 363 -10.35 -18.07 -7.10
N SER A 364 -10.95 -17.13 -7.81
CA SER A 364 -11.61 -17.40 -9.08
C SER A 364 -10.85 -16.65 -10.18
N THR A 365 -10.30 -17.40 -11.12
CA THR A 365 -9.86 -16.86 -12.41
C THR A 365 -11.06 -16.99 -13.34
N CYS A 366 -11.65 -15.86 -13.73
CA CYS A 366 -12.69 -15.85 -14.74
C CYS A 366 -12.08 -15.35 -16.05
N LEU A 367 -12.20 -16.15 -17.11
CA LEU A 367 -12.06 -15.65 -18.48
C LEU A 367 -13.28 -14.76 -18.72
N LYS A 368 -13.13 -13.46 -18.43
CA LYS A 368 -14.17 -12.46 -18.65
C LYS A 368 -13.60 -11.45 -19.64
N THR A 369 -14.32 -11.19 -20.72
CA THR A 369 -14.03 -10.04 -21.58
C THR A 369 -14.32 -8.77 -20.80
N LEU A 370 -13.32 -7.90 -20.65
CA LEU A 370 -13.46 -6.64 -19.94
C LEU A 370 -14.14 -5.63 -20.85
N LYS A 371 -15.35 -5.19 -20.45
CA LYS A 371 -16.09 -4.14 -21.16
C LYS A 371 -15.80 -2.77 -20.59
N VAL A 372 -15.16 -1.93 -21.38
CA VAL A 372 -14.79 -0.56 -21.05
C VAL A 372 -15.70 0.40 -21.81
N LEU A 373 -16.31 1.36 -21.12
CA LEU A 373 -17.16 2.38 -21.71
C LEU A 373 -16.51 3.77 -21.58
N GLN A 374 -16.11 4.35 -22.69
CA GLN A 374 -15.52 5.70 -22.78
C GLN A 374 -16.60 6.73 -23.16
N ILE A 375 -16.60 7.88 -22.47
CA ILE A 375 -17.52 9.00 -22.76
C ILE A 375 -17.07 10.34 -22.15
N ASN A 376 -17.16 11.42 -22.92
CA ASN A 376 -17.20 12.77 -22.38
C ASN A 376 -18.67 13.19 -22.08
N LEU A 377 -18.94 13.62 -20.85
CA LEU A 377 -20.28 13.95 -20.36
C LEU A 377 -20.65 15.43 -20.52
N GLY A 378 -19.73 16.27 -20.99
CA GLY A 378 -19.95 17.70 -21.22
C GLY A 378 -20.45 18.45 -19.98
N ARG A 379 -20.06 17.99 -18.77
CA ARG A 379 -20.53 18.48 -17.46
C ARG A 379 -22.05 18.43 -17.29
N THR A 380 -22.75 17.61 -18.07
CA THR A 380 -24.20 17.59 -18.10
C THR A 380 -24.76 16.67 -17.01
N LYS A 381 -25.54 17.24 -16.09
CA LYS A 381 -26.15 16.48 -14.98
C LYS A 381 -27.00 15.30 -15.45
N ALA A 382 -27.79 15.48 -16.52
CA ALA A 382 -28.64 14.41 -17.06
C ALA A 382 -27.81 13.24 -17.62
N ALA A 383 -26.72 13.52 -18.34
CA ALA A 383 -25.80 12.51 -18.86
C ALA A 383 -25.16 11.70 -17.73
N ASN A 384 -24.66 12.39 -16.69
CA ASN A 384 -24.16 11.77 -15.46
C ASN A 384 -25.21 10.87 -14.79
N ASP A 385 -26.44 11.36 -14.64
CA ASP A 385 -27.52 10.67 -13.95
C ASP A 385 -27.94 9.37 -14.66
N THR A 386 -27.83 9.32 -15.99
CA THR A 386 -28.14 8.13 -16.80
C THR A 386 -27.01 7.11 -16.91
N LEU A 387 -25.82 7.38 -16.36
CA LEU A 387 -24.70 6.42 -16.39
C LEU A 387 -25.02 5.11 -15.69
N HIS A 388 -25.71 5.15 -14.55
CA HIS A 388 -26.05 3.93 -13.80
C HIS A 388 -26.90 2.96 -14.63
N PRO A 389 -28.10 3.35 -15.12
CA PRO A 389 -28.90 2.44 -15.95
C PRO A 389 -28.22 2.06 -17.27
N THR A 390 -27.43 2.96 -17.88
CA THR A 390 -26.69 2.63 -19.12
C THR A 390 -25.59 1.60 -18.86
N SER A 391 -24.80 1.74 -17.79
CA SER A 391 -23.77 0.77 -17.39
C SER A 391 -24.35 -0.59 -17.06
N ASP A 392 -25.52 -0.63 -16.40
CA ASP A 392 -26.22 -1.89 -16.11
C ASP A 392 -26.72 -2.56 -17.38
N LYS A 393 -27.26 -1.78 -18.34
CA LYS A 393 -27.73 -2.29 -19.63
C LYS A 393 -26.58 -2.86 -20.48
N LEU A 394 -25.45 -2.14 -20.55
CA LEU A 394 -24.28 -2.54 -21.33
C LEU A 394 -23.38 -3.54 -20.61
N GLN A 395 -23.65 -3.81 -19.32
CA GLN A 395 -22.83 -4.66 -18.45
C GLN A 395 -21.35 -4.21 -18.41
N SER A 396 -21.14 -2.89 -18.37
CA SER A 396 -19.80 -2.30 -18.37
C SER A 396 -19.05 -2.59 -17.06
N ASP A 397 -17.80 -3.01 -17.17
CA ASP A 397 -16.90 -3.28 -16.04
C ASP A 397 -16.12 -2.05 -15.59
N LEU A 398 -15.82 -1.17 -16.53
CA LEU A 398 -15.05 0.04 -16.33
C LEU A 398 -15.68 1.19 -17.12
N LEU A 399 -15.83 2.36 -16.49
CA LEU A 399 -16.28 3.57 -17.16
C LEU A 399 -15.14 4.58 -17.14
N LEU A 400 -14.84 5.12 -18.30
CA LEU A 400 -13.83 6.13 -18.50
C LEU A 400 -14.53 7.44 -18.88
N LEU A 401 -14.49 8.43 -18.00
CA LEU A 401 -15.31 9.63 -18.08
C LEU A 401 -14.45 10.89 -18.26
N GLN A 402 -14.75 11.71 -19.25
CA GLN A 402 -14.29 13.10 -19.32
C GLN A 402 -15.44 14.07 -18.98
N GLU A 403 -15.05 15.20 -18.41
CA GLU A 403 -15.93 16.28 -17.96
C GLU A 403 -17.21 15.80 -17.22
N PRO A 404 -17.08 15.01 -16.15
CA PRO A 404 -18.24 14.63 -15.35
C PRO A 404 -18.89 15.86 -14.69
N TYR A 405 -20.19 15.75 -14.38
CA TYR A 405 -20.89 16.75 -13.57
C TYR A 405 -20.32 16.81 -12.14
N ILE A 406 -19.81 17.99 -11.78
CA ILE A 406 -19.20 18.28 -10.48
C ILE A 406 -20.11 19.23 -9.69
N TYR A 407 -20.29 18.94 -8.41
CA TYR A 407 -20.93 19.83 -7.45
C TYR A 407 -20.23 19.69 -6.10
N ASP A 408 -19.89 20.82 -5.46
CA ASP A 408 -19.12 20.86 -4.21
C ASP A 408 -17.81 20.06 -4.33
N SER A 409 -17.05 20.35 -5.38
CA SER A 409 -15.75 19.74 -5.71
C SER A 409 -15.75 18.20 -5.80
N GLN A 410 -16.91 17.58 -6.05
CA GLN A 410 -17.07 16.14 -6.17
C GLN A 410 -17.95 15.76 -7.35
N ILE A 411 -17.63 14.62 -7.98
CA ILE A 411 -18.50 14.00 -8.98
C ILE A 411 -19.79 13.54 -8.29
N LYS A 412 -20.93 14.04 -8.74
CA LYS A 412 -22.26 13.67 -8.22
C LYS A 412 -23.07 12.88 -9.26
N GLY A 413 -24.15 12.28 -8.80
CA GLY A 413 -25.05 11.47 -9.65
C GLY A 413 -24.61 10.01 -9.83
N ILE A 414 -23.40 9.67 -9.37
CA ILE A 414 -22.87 8.30 -9.39
C ILE A 414 -23.32 7.54 -8.13
N PRO A 415 -23.73 6.26 -8.25
CA PRO A 415 -24.02 5.43 -7.10
C PRO A 415 -22.86 5.43 -6.13
N GLN A 416 -23.13 5.64 -4.84
CA GLN A 416 -22.06 5.60 -3.85
C GLN A 416 -21.32 4.28 -3.98
N SER A 417 -21.99 3.14 -4.25
CA SER A 417 -21.46 1.76 -4.40
C SER A 417 -20.27 1.61 -5.33
N TRP A 418 -20.09 2.49 -6.31
CA TRP A 418 -19.03 2.43 -7.30
C TRP A 418 -17.72 3.03 -6.79
N ASN A 419 -16.60 2.53 -7.29
CA ASN A 419 -15.28 3.07 -6.99
C ASN A 419 -14.95 4.16 -8.01
N ILE A 420 -14.42 5.30 -7.55
CA ILE A 420 -14.15 6.47 -8.38
C ILE A 420 -12.70 6.91 -8.17
N PHE A 421 -11.95 6.99 -9.26
CA PHE A 421 -10.60 7.54 -9.34
C PHE A 421 -10.63 8.71 -10.30
N ASN A 422 -10.19 9.88 -9.89
CA ASN A 422 -10.34 11.12 -10.64
C ASN A 422 -9.05 11.95 -10.60
N SER A 423 -8.82 12.76 -11.62
CA SER A 423 -7.74 13.75 -11.66
C SER A 423 -7.98 14.87 -10.64
N ILE A 424 -6.93 15.65 -10.33
CA ILE A 424 -7.02 16.77 -9.37
C ILE A 424 -8.06 17.80 -9.83
N SER A 425 -8.13 18.07 -11.14
CA SER A 425 -9.14 18.98 -11.72
C SER A 425 -10.56 18.39 -11.77
N ASN A 426 -10.75 17.11 -11.44
CA ASN A 426 -11.99 16.34 -11.61
C ASN A 426 -12.48 16.22 -13.06
N LYS A 427 -11.68 16.59 -14.06
CA LYS A 427 -12.10 16.55 -15.47
C LYS A 427 -11.96 15.17 -16.12
N ALA A 428 -11.14 14.28 -15.54
CA ALA A 428 -10.95 12.92 -16.00
C ALA A 428 -11.21 11.97 -14.83
N ALA A 429 -12.01 10.92 -15.05
CA ALA A 429 -12.29 9.93 -14.02
C ALA A 429 -12.42 8.50 -14.57
N VAL A 430 -11.85 7.54 -13.84
CA VAL A 430 -12.08 6.11 -14.01
C VAL A 430 -13.02 5.63 -12.92
N ILE A 431 -14.11 4.99 -13.33
CA ILE A 431 -15.14 4.47 -12.42
C ILE A 431 -15.27 2.97 -12.61
N ILE A 432 -15.37 2.25 -11.49
CA ILE A 432 -15.56 0.80 -11.48
C ILE A 432 -16.91 0.48 -10.83
N PRO A 433 -17.94 0.14 -11.63
CA PRO A 433 -19.27 -0.24 -11.15
C PRO A 433 -19.27 -1.54 -10.34
N SER A 434 -18.48 -2.51 -10.77
CA SER A 434 -18.39 -3.85 -10.18
C SER A 434 -17.38 -3.90 -9.03
N ARG A 435 -17.79 -4.45 -7.89
CA ARG A 435 -16.87 -4.69 -6.77
C ARG A 435 -15.93 -5.89 -6.98
N GLN A 436 -16.15 -6.65 -8.07
CA GLN A 436 -15.33 -7.79 -8.41
C GLN A 436 -14.00 -7.36 -9.04
N LEU A 437 -13.97 -6.23 -9.75
CA LEU A 437 -12.75 -5.71 -10.34
C LEU A 437 -12.03 -4.83 -9.32
N HIS A 438 -10.90 -5.30 -8.82
CA HIS A 438 -10.04 -4.52 -7.93
C HIS A 438 -9.06 -3.69 -8.76
N ALA A 439 -8.84 -2.44 -8.36
CA ALA A 439 -7.87 -1.54 -8.99
C ALA A 439 -7.01 -0.84 -7.94
N ALA A 440 -5.77 -0.53 -8.34
CA ALA A 440 -4.86 0.28 -7.56
C ALA A 440 -4.66 1.64 -8.24
N LEU A 441 -4.78 2.75 -7.52
CA LEU A 441 -4.41 4.06 -8.04
C LEU A 441 -2.89 4.14 -8.15
N ILE A 442 -2.40 4.48 -9.34
CA ILE A 442 -0.97 4.63 -9.61
C ILE A 442 -0.55 6.09 -9.54
N SER A 443 -1.29 6.95 -10.22
CA SER A 443 -0.97 8.37 -10.31
C SER A 443 -2.25 9.20 -10.47
N CYS A 444 -2.25 10.38 -9.90
CA CYS A 444 -3.29 11.38 -10.03
C CYS A 444 -2.60 12.72 -10.27
N LYS A 445 -2.79 13.27 -11.46
CA LYS A 445 -2.21 14.54 -11.94
C LYS A 445 -3.32 15.56 -12.19
N GLN A 446 -3.02 16.73 -12.76
CA GLN A 446 -3.99 17.79 -12.95
C GLN A 446 -5.10 17.35 -13.91
N ASN A 447 -4.73 16.77 -15.05
CA ASN A 447 -5.66 16.38 -16.12
C ASN A 447 -5.74 14.87 -16.33
N THR A 448 -4.84 14.11 -15.70
CA THR A 448 -4.69 12.66 -15.90
C THR A 448 -4.89 11.86 -14.61
N VAL A 449 -5.46 10.67 -14.72
CA VAL A 449 -5.52 9.67 -13.65
C VAL A 449 -5.11 8.30 -14.21
N ALA A 450 -4.30 7.55 -13.47
CA ALA A 450 -3.86 6.22 -13.86
C ALA A 450 -4.23 5.20 -12.79
N VAL A 451 -4.89 4.12 -13.21
CA VAL A 451 -5.26 2.99 -12.35
C VAL A 451 -4.72 1.69 -12.91
N LYS A 452 -4.29 0.79 -12.04
CA LYS A 452 -3.75 -0.51 -12.41
C LYS A 452 -4.74 -1.60 -12.03
N ILE A 453 -5.01 -2.49 -12.98
CA ILE A 453 -5.81 -3.71 -12.78
C ILE A 453 -4.94 -4.94 -13.06
N GLN A 454 -5.31 -6.08 -12.48
CA GLN A 454 -4.60 -7.34 -12.71
C GLN A 454 -5.31 -8.17 -13.80
N THR A 455 -4.61 -8.42 -14.90
CA THR A 455 -5.13 -9.06 -16.13
C THR A 455 -4.24 -10.25 -16.53
N GLY A 456 -4.76 -11.46 -16.38
CA GLY A 456 -4.01 -12.70 -16.59
C GLY A 456 -2.81 -12.81 -15.66
N GLN A 457 -1.61 -12.97 -16.23
CA GLN A 457 -0.35 -13.11 -15.49
C GLN A 457 0.41 -11.78 -15.32
N GLN A 458 -0.09 -10.66 -15.86
CA GLN A 458 0.59 -9.36 -15.81
C GLN A 458 -0.37 -8.24 -15.39
N PRO A 459 0.12 -7.15 -14.79
CA PRO A 459 -0.70 -5.97 -14.55
C PRO A 459 -0.96 -5.21 -15.87
N THR A 460 -2.16 -4.65 -16.00
CA THR A 460 -2.51 -3.66 -17.03
C THR A 460 -2.79 -2.32 -16.35
N THR A 461 -2.14 -1.27 -16.83
CA THR A 461 -2.36 0.10 -16.38
C THR A 461 -3.28 0.82 -17.36
N LEU A 462 -4.33 1.43 -16.83
CA LEU A 462 -5.32 2.23 -17.55
C LEU A 462 -5.04 3.70 -17.22
N ILE A 463 -4.68 4.48 -18.23
CA ILE A 463 -4.45 5.92 -18.12
C ILE A 463 -5.64 6.63 -18.73
N TRP A 464 -6.15 7.63 -18.03
CA TRP A 464 -7.28 8.41 -18.48
C TRP A 464 -7.01 9.90 -18.38
N ALA A 465 -7.23 10.63 -19.47
CA ALA A 465 -6.88 12.03 -19.57
C ALA A 465 -7.95 12.87 -20.29
N TYR A 466 -7.93 14.18 -20.02
CA TYR A 466 -8.73 15.15 -20.75
C TYR A 466 -7.92 16.43 -20.98
N SER A 467 -7.81 16.87 -22.22
CA SER A 467 -7.25 18.17 -22.58
C SER A 467 -8.33 19.01 -23.26
N SER A 468 -8.61 20.18 -22.69
CA SER A 468 -9.58 21.11 -23.26
C SER A 468 -9.09 21.64 -24.62
N PRO A 469 -9.98 21.94 -25.58
CA PRO A 469 -9.57 22.55 -26.85
C PRO A 469 -8.84 23.89 -26.67
N TYR A 470 -9.02 24.55 -25.52
CA TYR A 470 -8.39 25.83 -25.20
C TYR A 470 -7.13 25.72 -24.33
N SER A 471 -6.82 24.53 -23.78
CA SER A 471 -5.63 24.34 -22.94
C SER A 471 -4.41 23.95 -23.75
N ASN A 472 -3.21 24.20 -23.20
CA ASN A 472 -1.99 23.68 -23.80
C ASN A 472 -1.98 22.14 -23.72
N ILE A 473 -1.95 21.48 -24.88
CA ILE A 473 -1.95 20.01 -24.97
C ILE A 473 -0.70 19.41 -24.32
N GLN A 474 0.43 20.12 -24.39
CA GLN A 474 1.72 19.61 -23.91
C GLN A 474 1.69 19.29 -22.42
N GLU A 475 0.96 20.06 -21.60
CA GLU A 475 0.80 19.76 -20.17
C GLU A 475 0.19 18.37 -19.96
N THR A 476 -0.85 18.02 -20.75
CA THR A 476 -1.52 16.72 -20.64
C THR A 476 -0.64 15.60 -21.19
N LEU A 477 0.06 15.82 -22.30
CA LEU A 477 0.98 14.83 -22.88
C LEU A 477 2.17 14.56 -21.96
N LEU A 478 2.72 15.58 -21.30
CA LEU A 478 3.79 15.42 -20.29
C LEU A 478 3.32 14.61 -19.08
N GLU A 479 2.11 14.86 -18.58
CA GLU A 479 1.53 14.04 -17.51
C GLU A 479 1.43 12.56 -17.89
N ILE A 480 0.97 12.27 -19.11
CA ILE A 480 0.88 10.90 -19.62
C ILE A 480 2.29 10.31 -19.80
N GLN A 481 3.24 11.08 -20.35
CA GLN A 481 4.63 10.69 -20.55
C GLN A 481 5.29 10.25 -19.24
N GLU A 482 5.18 11.07 -18.18
CA GLU A 482 5.74 10.75 -16.87
C GLU A 482 5.21 9.41 -16.33
N ILE A 483 3.92 9.13 -16.54
CA ILE A 483 3.30 7.88 -16.10
C ILE A 483 3.84 6.70 -16.92
N ILE A 484 3.91 6.82 -18.25
CA ILE A 484 4.47 5.77 -19.14
C ILE A 484 5.93 5.47 -18.78
N SER A 485 6.74 6.52 -18.61
CA SER A 485 8.16 6.40 -18.26
C SER A 485 8.38 5.73 -16.90
N SER A 486 7.44 5.88 -15.96
CA SER A 486 7.49 5.20 -14.66
C SER A 486 7.13 3.71 -14.69
N LEU A 487 6.59 3.20 -15.81
CA LEU A 487 6.08 1.83 -15.95
C LEU A 487 6.70 1.10 -17.16
N PRO A 488 8.04 0.94 -17.20
CA PRO A 488 8.70 0.35 -18.35
C PRO A 488 8.25 -1.11 -18.54
N ARG A 489 7.79 -1.43 -19.76
CA ARG A 489 7.39 -2.79 -20.21
C ARG A 489 6.06 -3.31 -19.64
N GLU A 490 5.26 -2.48 -18.99
CA GLU A 490 3.89 -2.85 -18.60
C GLU A 490 2.90 -2.67 -19.76
N LYS A 491 1.77 -3.39 -19.68
CA LYS A 491 0.64 -3.22 -20.59
C LYS A 491 -0.08 -1.93 -20.23
N ILE A 492 -0.13 -0.98 -21.16
CA ILE A 492 -0.80 0.30 -20.96
C ILE A 492 -1.91 0.45 -21.99
N PHE A 493 -3.10 0.79 -21.50
CA PHE A 493 -4.22 1.29 -22.28
C PHE A 493 -4.47 2.74 -21.85
N ILE A 494 -4.62 3.62 -22.82
CA ILE A 494 -4.87 5.03 -22.60
C ILE A 494 -6.18 5.33 -23.29
N GLY A 495 -7.08 6.03 -22.63
CA GLY A 495 -8.05 6.78 -23.39
C GLY A 495 -8.11 8.21 -22.93
N ALA A 496 -8.43 9.07 -23.87
CA ALA A 496 -8.35 10.49 -23.65
C ALA A 496 -9.25 11.21 -24.63
N ASP A 497 -9.71 12.38 -24.22
CA ASP A 497 -10.27 13.37 -25.13
C ASP A 497 -9.23 14.49 -25.23
N LEU A 498 -8.53 14.53 -26.36
CA LEU A 498 -7.37 15.38 -26.58
C LEU A 498 -7.64 16.54 -27.54
N ASN A 499 -8.81 16.58 -28.19
CA ASN A 499 -9.22 17.69 -29.07
C ASN A 499 -8.23 18.06 -30.21
N GLY A 500 -7.46 17.10 -30.72
CA GLY A 500 -6.56 17.28 -31.88
C GLY A 500 -7.15 16.73 -33.18
N HIS A 501 -6.98 17.46 -34.28
CA HIS A 501 -7.42 17.02 -35.61
C HIS A 501 -6.28 16.27 -36.30
N ASN A 502 -6.54 15.04 -36.72
CA ASN A 502 -5.62 14.28 -37.56
C ASN A 502 -6.40 13.25 -38.40
N THR A 503 -5.91 12.99 -39.61
CA THR A 503 -6.47 12.02 -40.54
C THR A 503 -6.39 10.59 -40.02
N LEU A 504 -5.42 10.27 -39.16
CA LEU A 504 -5.22 8.93 -38.58
C LEU A 504 -6.40 8.42 -37.75
N TRP A 505 -7.21 9.32 -37.17
CA TRP A 505 -8.34 8.94 -36.31
C TRP A 505 -9.68 9.55 -36.74
N GLY A 506 -9.78 10.01 -38.00
CA GLY A 506 -11.07 10.29 -38.65
C GLY A 506 -11.31 11.74 -39.11
N TYR A 507 -10.41 12.70 -38.83
CA TYR A 507 -10.56 14.05 -39.37
C TYR A 507 -10.14 14.14 -40.84
N SER A 508 -10.65 15.16 -41.55
CA SER A 508 -10.23 15.45 -42.93
C SER A 508 -8.94 16.27 -43.01
N ASP A 509 -8.54 16.86 -41.89
CA ASP A 509 -7.43 17.79 -41.74
C ASP A 509 -6.52 17.42 -40.57
N VAL A 510 -5.30 17.96 -40.57
CA VAL A 510 -4.34 17.84 -39.47
C VAL A 510 -4.08 19.24 -38.92
N ASN A 511 -4.26 19.44 -37.61
CA ASN A 511 -3.91 20.68 -36.93
C ASN A 511 -2.67 20.52 -36.05
N SER A 512 -2.07 21.62 -35.58
CA SER A 512 -0.85 21.59 -34.76
C SER A 512 -0.97 20.73 -33.50
N ARG A 513 -2.15 20.72 -32.87
CA ARG A 513 -2.44 19.84 -31.73
C ARG A 513 -2.45 18.37 -32.13
N GLY A 514 -3.03 18.04 -33.29
CA GLY A 514 -3.03 16.69 -33.84
C GLY A 514 -1.62 16.20 -34.20
N THR A 515 -0.79 17.08 -34.76
CA THR A 515 0.65 16.77 -35.01
C THR A 515 1.38 16.45 -33.71
N ALA A 516 1.20 17.26 -32.65
CA ALA A 516 1.82 16.99 -31.35
C ALA A 516 1.38 15.65 -30.73
N ILE A 517 0.11 15.28 -30.91
CA ILE A 517 -0.41 13.98 -30.44
C ILE A 517 0.17 12.82 -31.27
N GLU A 518 0.27 12.98 -32.60
CA GLU A 518 0.88 11.99 -33.48
C GLU A 518 2.36 11.75 -33.13
N GLU A 519 3.14 12.81 -32.97
CA GLU A 519 4.53 12.74 -32.52
C GLU A 519 4.66 12.03 -31.17
N PHE A 520 3.77 12.33 -30.23
CA PHE A 520 3.72 11.68 -28.92
C PHE A 520 3.43 10.18 -29.02
N ILE A 521 2.47 9.78 -29.87
CA ILE A 521 2.12 8.38 -30.12
C ILE A 521 3.33 7.63 -30.66
N LEU A 522 4.02 8.21 -31.66
CA LEU A 522 5.22 7.63 -32.27
C LEU A 522 6.37 7.51 -31.26
N ALA A 523 6.65 8.57 -30.49
CA ALA A 523 7.73 8.59 -29.52
C ALA A 523 7.58 7.52 -28.42
N ASN A 524 6.34 7.17 -28.07
CA ASN A 524 6.02 6.18 -27.03
C ASN A 524 5.67 4.78 -27.57
N ASN A 525 5.77 4.56 -28.89
CA ASN A 525 5.37 3.30 -29.54
C ASN A 525 3.94 2.86 -29.17
N LEU A 526 3.01 3.82 -29.17
CA LEU A 526 1.60 3.60 -28.91
C LEU A 526 0.86 3.29 -30.21
N PHE A 527 -0.22 2.53 -30.12
CA PHE A 527 -1.07 2.12 -31.21
C PHE A 527 -2.47 2.70 -31.04
N ILE A 528 -3.04 3.22 -32.11
CA ILE A 528 -4.40 3.76 -32.14
C ILE A 528 -5.38 2.60 -32.27
N SER A 529 -6.31 2.50 -31.33
CA SER A 529 -7.39 1.48 -31.35
C SER A 529 -8.66 1.99 -32.03
N ASN A 530 -8.78 3.30 -32.27
CA ASN A 530 -9.87 3.89 -33.03
C ASN A 530 -9.94 3.29 -34.43
N SER A 531 -11.14 2.98 -34.91
CA SER A 531 -11.34 2.61 -36.31
C SER A 531 -11.49 3.87 -37.17
N SER A 532 -10.79 3.91 -38.30
CA SER A 532 -10.76 5.09 -39.20
C SER A 532 -12.09 5.29 -39.95
N ASP A 533 -12.90 4.25 -40.05
CA ASP A 533 -14.24 4.23 -40.64
C ASP A 533 -15.37 4.47 -39.62
N ALA A 534 -15.01 4.68 -38.34
CA ALA A 534 -15.99 4.88 -37.27
C ALA A 534 -16.80 6.18 -37.45
N PRO A 535 -18.09 6.18 -37.04
CA PRO A 535 -18.86 7.42 -37.01
C PRO A 535 -18.24 8.42 -36.01
N PRO A 536 -18.53 9.72 -36.15
CA PRO A 536 -17.96 10.74 -35.28
C PRO A 536 -18.30 10.47 -33.82
N THR A 537 -17.30 10.62 -32.94
CA THR A 537 -17.45 10.45 -31.48
C THR A 537 -18.06 11.70 -30.84
N PHE A 538 -18.00 12.84 -31.52
CA PHE A 538 -18.59 14.11 -31.12
C PHE A 538 -19.51 14.63 -32.22
N THR A 539 -20.73 15.04 -31.84
CA THR A 539 -21.65 15.75 -32.74
C THR A 539 -22.36 16.89 -32.03
N ARG A 540 -22.14 18.12 -32.50
CA ARG A 540 -22.87 19.31 -32.03
C ARG A 540 -23.39 20.09 -33.23
N ASN A 541 -24.71 20.17 -33.33
CA ASN A 541 -25.39 20.76 -34.48
C ASN A 541 -24.99 20.09 -35.80
N SER A 542 -24.27 20.78 -36.67
CA SER A 542 -23.71 20.28 -37.94
C SER A 542 -22.24 19.86 -37.81
N SER A 543 -21.56 20.24 -36.73
CA SER A 543 -20.16 19.91 -36.48
C SER A 543 -20.02 18.46 -36.02
N LYS A 544 -19.03 17.76 -36.59
CA LYS A 544 -18.66 16.39 -36.30
C LYS A 544 -17.17 16.34 -35.97
N GLY A 545 -16.77 15.50 -35.03
CA GLY A 545 -15.37 15.32 -34.66
C GLY A 545 -15.09 13.96 -34.02
N TRP A 546 -13.81 13.65 -33.90
CA TRP A 546 -13.25 12.44 -33.28
C TRP A 546 -12.19 12.82 -32.21
N PRO A 547 -12.53 13.68 -31.22
CA PRO A 547 -11.55 14.12 -30.22
C PRO A 547 -11.18 13.01 -29.21
N ASP A 548 -12.01 11.98 -29.11
CA ASP A 548 -11.87 10.82 -28.23
C ASP A 548 -10.92 9.77 -28.83
N LEU A 549 -9.75 9.60 -28.21
CA LEU A 549 -8.74 8.61 -28.60
C LEU A 549 -8.68 7.46 -27.59
N SER A 550 -8.48 6.26 -28.11
CA SER A 550 -8.13 5.06 -27.36
C SER A 550 -6.81 4.53 -27.92
N LEU A 551 -5.76 4.57 -27.10
CA LEU A 551 -4.40 4.17 -27.44
C LEU A 551 -3.97 2.97 -26.60
N CYS A 552 -3.09 2.14 -27.13
CA CYS A 552 -2.55 1.02 -26.37
C CYS A 552 -1.08 0.74 -26.71
N THR A 553 -0.38 0.10 -25.78
CA THR A 553 0.97 -0.44 -26.03
C THR A 553 0.91 -1.65 -26.95
N GLN A 554 2.01 -1.93 -27.67
CA GLN A 554 2.13 -3.08 -28.59
C GLN A 554 1.66 -4.41 -27.99
N GLN A 555 1.88 -4.62 -26.69
CA GLN A 555 1.53 -5.85 -25.97
C GLN A 555 0.02 -6.08 -25.85
N MET A 556 -0.79 -5.03 -25.99
CA MET A 556 -2.25 -5.09 -25.83
C MET A 556 -3.01 -5.19 -27.16
N ILE A 557 -2.35 -5.03 -28.31
CA ILE A 557 -3.01 -5.05 -29.62
C ILE A 557 -3.85 -6.31 -29.81
N GLY A 558 -3.29 -7.48 -29.49
CA GLY A 558 -4.00 -8.77 -29.60
C GLY A 558 -5.05 -9.04 -28.52
N GLU A 559 -5.15 -8.18 -27.50
CA GLU A 559 -6.17 -8.29 -26.45
C GLU A 559 -7.37 -7.37 -26.71
N ILE A 560 -7.25 -6.35 -27.57
CA ILE A 560 -8.39 -5.50 -27.90
C ILE A 560 -9.24 -6.23 -28.95
N ALA A 561 -10.38 -6.76 -28.50
CA ALA A 561 -11.27 -7.56 -29.33
C ALA A 561 -12.27 -6.72 -30.13
N ASN A 562 -12.75 -5.62 -29.55
CA ASN A 562 -13.67 -4.70 -30.21
C ASN A 562 -13.43 -3.26 -29.78
N TRP A 563 -13.66 -2.34 -30.72
CA TRP A 563 -13.74 -0.90 -30.48
C TRP A 563 -14.87 -0.35 -31.35
N GLU A 564 -15.92 0.20 -30.73
CA GLU A 564 -17.09 0.69 -31.47
C GLU A 564 -17.72 1.93 -30.84
N VAL A 565 -18.23 2.83 -31.69
CA VAL A 565 -19.02 3.99 -31.28
C VAL A 565 -20.50 3.58 -31.24
N LEU A 566 -21.10 3.65 -30.05
CA LEU A 566 -22.46 3.21 -29.81
C LEU A 566 -23.51 4.24 -30.23
N GLU A 567 -24.65 3.76 -30.72
CA GLU A 567 -25.84 4.58 -30.98
C GLU A 567 -26.66 4.89 -29.70
N GLU A 568 -26.24 4.36 -28.54
CA GLU A 568 -26.92 4.59 -27.27
C GLU A 568 -26.93 6.10 -26.91
N PRO A 569 -28.10 6.72 -26.68
CA PRO A 569 -28.14 8.14 -26.32
C PRO A 569 -27.44 8.42 -25.00
N SER A 570 -26.37 9.22 -25.05
CA SER A 570 -25.56 9.65 -23.90
C SER A 570 -26.12 10.85 -23.15
N LEU A 571 -27.04 11.60 -23.79
CA LEU A 571 -27.48 12.93 -23.34
C LEU A 571 -26.33 13.96 -23.27
N SER A 572 -25.19 13.64 -23.86
CA SER A 572 -24.04 14.49 -24.16
C SER A 572 -23.99 14.75 -25.67
N ASP A 573 -23.18 15.71 -26.10
CA ASP A 573 -22.79 15.88 -27.51
C ASP A 573 -21.75 14.84 -27.97
N HIS A 574 -21.14 14.10 -27.04
CA HIS A 574 -20.32 12.93 -27.34
C HIS A 574 -21.11 11.61 -27.33
N HIS A 575 -20.64 10.62 -28.08
CA HIS A 575 -21.17 9.25 -28.11
C HIS A 575 -20.39 8.33 -27.18
N TYR A 576 -21.07 7.28 -26.70
CA TYR A 576 -20.39 6.24 -25.94
C TYR A 576 -19.49 5.44 -26.88
N ILE A 577 -18.30 5.11 -26.41
CA ILE A 577 -17.36 4.21 -27.09
C ILE A 577 -17.23 2.95 -26.24
N GLU A 578 -17.59 1.79 -26.80
CA GLU A 578 -17.36 0.49 -26.17
C GLU A 578 -16.03 -0.08 -26.65
N ILE A 579 -15.14 -0.38 -25.70
CA ILE A 579 -13.91 -1.14 -25.94
C ILE A 579 -14.03 -2.47 -25.20
N THR A 580 -13.79 -3.57 -25.90
CA THR A 580 -13.72 -4.91 -25.30
C THR A 580 -12.28 -5.40 -25.26
N ILE A 581 -11.81 -5.75 -24.07
CA ILE A 581 -10.45 -6.28 -23.84
C ILE A 581 -10.55 -7.75 -23.42
N ASP A 582 -10.06 -8.65 -24.25
CA ASP A 582 -9.98 -10.09 -24.04
C ASP A 582 -8.85 -10.41 -23.07
N SER A 583 -9.14 -10.29 -21.77
CA SER A 583 -8.16 -10.57 -20.74
C SER A 583 -8.79 -11.22 -19.52
N SER A 584 -8.23 -12.34 -19.05
CA SER A 584 -8.74 -13.00 -17.84
C SER A 584 -8.55 -12.11 -16.61
N VAL A 585 -9.57 -11.98 -15.77
CA VAL A 585 -9.46 -11.22 -14.51
C VAL A 585 -9.30 -12.20 -13.36
N LYS A 586 -8.24 -12.03 -12.57
CA LYS A 586 -8.01 -12.83 -11.37
C LYS A 586 -8.62 -12.13 -10.18
N ASN A 587 -9.55 -12.79 -9.50
CA ASN A 587 -10.17 -12.26 -8.29
C ASN A 587 -9.92 -13.17 -7.10
N CYS A 588 -9.48 -12.56 -6.01
CA CYS A 588 -9.15 -13.23 -4.76
C CYS A 588 -9.87 -12.51 -3.63
N THR A 589 -10.87 -13.16 -3.02
CA THR A 589 -11.57 -12.59 -1.87
C THR A 589 -11.75 -13.63 -0.77
N PHE A 590 -11.87 -13.16 0.47
CA PHE A 590 -12.25 -14.02 1.59
C PHE A 590 -13.73 -14.36 1.52
N THR A 591 -14.04 -15.64 1.72
CA THR A 591 -15.41 -16.13 1.76
C THR A 591 -16.18 -15.45 2.89
N ARG A 592 -17.38 -14.95 2.58
CA ARG A 592 -18.32 -14.47 3.59
C ARG A 592 -19.63 -15.22 3.47
N TYR A 593 -20.09 -15.80 4.57
CA TYR A 593 -21.32 -16.58 4.59
C TYR A 593 -22.56 -15.72 4.84
N LYS A 594 -23.70 -16.14 4.27
CA LYS A 594 -25.04 -15.55 4.49
C LYS A 594 -25.71 -16.10 5.75
N THR A 595 -25.00 -16.11 6.87
CA THR A 595 -25.44 -16.70 8.15
C THR A 595 -26.75 -16.12 8.69
N ARG A 596 -27.06 -14.85 8.42
CA ARG A 596 -28.33 -14.23 8.83
C ARG A 596 -29.58 -14.86 8.19
N HIS A 597 -29.43 -15.64 7.13
CA HIS A 597 -30.53 -16.22 6.36
C HIS A 597 -30.88 -17.67 6.76
N GLY A 598 -30.36 -18.18 7.88
CA GLY A 598 -30.69 -19.53 8.39
C GLY A 598 -29.67 -20.60 8.04
N ASN A 599 -30.11 -21.87 7.95
CA ASN A 599 -29.30 -23.10 7.76
C ASN A 599 -28.39 -23.51 8.94
N HIS A 600 -28.60 -22.95 10.13
CA HIS A 600 -27.81 -23.28 11.31
C HIS A 600 -27.89 -24.75 11.71
N ASN A 601 -29.06 -25.40 11.56
CA ASN A 601 -29.22 -26.81 11.91
C ASN A 601 -28.41 -27.72 10.98
N ILE A 602 -28.32 -27.40 9.69
CA ILE A 602 -27.49 -28.13 8.72
C ILE A 602 -26.02 -27.98 9.08
N PHE A 603 -25.59 -26.76 9.40
CA PHE A 603 -24.24 -26.47 9.89
C PHE A 603 -23.89 -27.30 11.14
N LEU A 604 -24.76 -27.31 12.15
CA LEU A 604 -24.55 -28.06 13.38
C LEU A 604 -24.52 -29.58 13.14
N LYS A 605 -25.35 -30.09 12.20
CA LYS A 605 -25.33 -31.50 11.79
C LYS A 605 -23.99 -31.88 11.15
N ASN A 606 -23.46 -31.03 10.28
CA ASN A 606 -22.17 -31.24 9.61
C ASN A 606 -20.97 -31.11 10.56
N LEU A 607 -21.06 -30.27 11.60
CA LEU A 607 -19.99 -30.10 12.59
C LEU A 607 -19.95 -31.24 13.63
N LYS A 608 -21.11 -31.81 13.98
CA LYS A 608 -21.27 -32.82 15.05
C LYS A 608 -20.24 -33.98 15.00
N PRO A 609 -19.93 -34.61 13.84
CA PRO A 609 -18.99 -35.72 13.78
C PRO A 609 -17.57 -35.37 14.23
N HIS A 610 -17.17 -34.10 14.08
CA HIS A 610 -15.80 -33.66 14.37
C HIS A 610 -15.61 -33.25 15.85
N VAL A 611 -16.69 -33.01 16.60
CA VAL A 611 -16.64 -32.44 17.96
C VAL A 611 -15.75 -33.24 18.91
N ASN A 612 -15.91 -34.56 18.97
CA ASN A 612 -15.12 -35.40 19.88
C ASN A 612 -13.64 -35.44 19.51
N SER A 613 -13.32 -35.44 18.22
CA SER A 613 -11.93 -35.40 17.73
C SER A 613 -11.25 -34.09 18.12
N LEU A 614 -11.95 -32.96 17.92
CA LEU A 614 -11.47 -31.63 18.28
C LEU A 614 -11.22 -31.50 19.79
N LEU A 615 -12.14 -31.99 20.63
CA LEU A 615 -11.96 -31.97 22.09
C LEU A 615 -10.74 -32.79 22.53
N ARG A 616 -10.51 -33.97 21.93
CA ARG A 616 -9.31 -34.77 22.21
C ARG A 616 -8.03 -34.05 21.81
N ALA A 617 -8.01 -33.38 20.66
CA ALA A 617 -6.84 -32.63 20.20
C ALA A 617 -6.42 -31.53 21.21
N PHE A 618 -7.38 -30.77 21.75
CA PHE A 618 -7.08 -29.75 22.77
C PHE A 618 -6.69 -30.33 24.14
N ARG A 619 -7.29 -31.45 24.55
CA ARG A 619 -6.93 -32.12 25.81
C ARG A 619 -5.52 -32.71 25.80
N ASN A 620 -5.08 -33.18 24.63
CA ASN A 620 -3.76 -33.76 24.44
C ASN A 620 -2.68 -32.72 24.17
N SER A 621 -3.04 -31.44 24.02
CA SER A 621 -2.08 -30.37 23.77
C SER A 621 -1.20 -30.12 24.98
N GLN A 622 0.12 -30.13 24.80
CA GLN A 622 1.10 -29.89 25.86
C GLN A 622 1.94 -28.64 25.60
N ASN A 623 2.06 -28.23 24.34
CA ASN A 623 2.89 -27.10 23.93
C ASN A 623 2.18 -26.20 22.90
N GLU A 624 2.87 -25.13 22.49
CA GLU A 624 2.36 -24.13 21.55
C GLU A 624 2.09 -24.70 20.14
N LYS A 625 2.91 -25.65 19.69
CA LYS A 625 2.72 -26.31 18.39
C LYS A 625 1.43 -27.13 18.39
N ASP A 626 1.17 -27.90 19.44
CA ASP A 626 -0.04 -28.72 19.55
C ASP A 626 -1.31 -27.84 19.56
N ILE A 627 -1.29 -26.73 20.32
CA ILE A 627 -2.39 -25.76 20.35
C ILE A 627 -2.63 -25.18 18.95
N ASN A 628 -1.57 -24.79 18.24
CA ASN A 628 -1.66 -24.24 16.90
C ASN A 628 -2.26 -25.24 15.91
N GLU A 629 -1.83 -26.51 15.96
CA GLU A 629 -2.37 -27.59 15.14
C GLU A 629 -3.85 -27.87 15.46
N ALA A 630 -4.20 -28.01 16.74
CA ALA A 630 -5.59 -28.20 17.19
C ALA A 630 -6.51 -27.03 16.78
N THR A 631 -5.99 -25.80 16.82
CA THR A 631 -6.73 -24.60 16.41
C THR A 631 -6.95 -24.55 14.90
N ASN A 632 -5.95 -24.89 14.10
CA ASN A 632 -6.12 -25.00 12.64
C ASN A 632 -7.15 -26.10 12.29
N LEU A 633 -7.11 -27.24 12.98
CA LEU A 633 -8.11 -28.30 12.81
C LEU A 633 -9.53 -27.81 13.15
N LEU A 634 -9.70 -27.07 14.24
CA LEU A 634 -10.97 -26.45 14.62
C LEU A 634 -11.49 -25.49 13.53
N GLN A 635 -10.65 -24.57 13.06
CA GLN A 635 -11.03 -23.63 12.00
C GLN A 635 -11.44 -24.37 10.72
N ASN A 636 -10.66 -25.36 10.30
CA ASN A 636 -10.93 -26.14 9.09
C ASN A 636 -12.25 -26.91 9.16
N CYS A 637 -12.52 -27.60 10.28
CA CYS A 637 -13.79 -28.31 10.47
C CYS A 637 -14.99 -27.35 10.45
N VAL A 638 -14.86 -26.17 11.06
CA VAL A 638 -15.92 -25.15 11.06
C VAL A 638 -16.13 -24.58 9.66
N ILE A 639 -15.05 -24.27 8.92
CA ILE A 639 -15.10 -23.74 7.55
C ILE A 639 -15.75 -24.77 6.61
N GLU A 640 -15.35 -26.04 6.71
CA GLU A 640 -15.92 -27.12 5.89
C GLU A 640 -17.43 -27.29 6.16
N ALA A 641 -17.83 -27.30 7.43
CA ALA A 641 -19.23 -27.33 7.80
C ALA A 641 -19.98 -26.09 7.29
N CYS A 642 -19.36 -24.91 7.30
CA CYS A 642 -19.96 -23.69 6.74
C CYS A 642 -20.14 -23.78 5.22
N ASN A 643 -19.13 -24.25 4.48
CA ASN A 643 -19.18 -24.41 3.02
C ASN A 643 -20.31 -25.36 2.58
N LYS A 644 -20.57 -26.41 3.36
CA LYS A 644 -21.66 -27.37 3.12
C LYS A 644 -23.06 -26.85 3.50
N SER A 645 -23.16 -25.74 4.23
CA SER A 645 -24.41 -25.34 4.88
C SER A 645 -24.91 -23.95 4.51
N TYR A 646 -24.00 -22.99 4.32
CA TYR A 646 -24.34 -21.59 4.07
C TYR A 646 -24.01 -21.18 2.64
N ARG A 647 -24.92 -20.40 2.04
CA ARG A 647 -24.61 -19.69 0.79
C ARG A 647 -23.55 -18.62 1.03
N THR A 648 -22.66 -18.41 0.06
CA THR A 648 -21.69 -17.33 0.07
C THR A 648 -22.34 -16.00 -0.35
N LYS A 649 -21.77 -14.89 0.12
CA LYS A 649 -22.18 -13.54 -0.28
C LYS A 649 -21.58 -13.21 -1.64
N ASN A 650 -22.40 -13.33 -2.69
CA ASN A 650 -22.05 -12.80 -4.00
C ASN A 650 -22.12 -11.27 -4.01
N GLN A 651 -21.17 -10.65 -4.70
CA GLN A 651 -21.18 -9.22 -4.97
C GLN A 651 -21.94 -9.00 -6.27
N ASN A 652 -23.21 -8.59 -6.17
CA ASN A 652 -24.00 -8.24 -7.34
C ASN A 652 -23.69 -6.80 -7.75
N LEU A 653 -23.81 -6.52 -9.06
CA LEU A 653 -23.95 -5.16 -9.57
C LEU A 653 -25.11 -4.48 -8.82
N SER A 654 -24.99 -3.17 -8.61
CA SER A 654 -26.04 -2.42 -7.94
C SER A 654 -27.32 -2.56 -8.78
N PRO A 655 -28.49 -2.80 -8.16
CA PRO A 655 -29.72 -2.88 -8.93
C PRO A 655 -29.98 -1.52 -9.59
N THR A 656 -30.62 -1.56 -10.76
CA THR A 656 -31.06 -0.36 -11.47
C THR A 656 -31.77 0.60 -10.52
N PRO A 657 -31.52 1.92 -10.65
CA PRO A 657 -32.05 2.86 -9.70
C PRO A 657 -33.58 2.87 -9.78
N ASN A 658 -34.23 2.89 -8.63
CA ASN A 658 -35.68 2.84 -8.44
C ASN A 658 -36.46 4.00 -9.08
N TRP A 659 -35.79 5.07 -9.52
CA TRP A 659 -36.40 6.15 -10.29
C TRP A 659 -36.42 5.90 -11.80
N TYR A 660 -35.66 4.92 -12.31
CA TYR A 660 -35.59 4.60 -13.73
C TYR A 660 -36.68 3.60 -14.09
N THR A 661 -37.65 4.03 -14.89
CA THR A 661 -38.85 3.26 -15.24
C THR A 661 -38.78 2.71 -16.66
N GLN A 662 -39.62 1.72 -16.96
CA GLN A 662 -39.78 1.20 -18.32
C GLN A 662 -40.22 2.29 -19.32
N ASP A 663 -41.03 3.26 -18.90
CA ASP A 663 -41.44 4.40 -19.74
C ASP A 663 -40.26 5.25 -20.20
N LEU A 664 -39.28 5.48 -19.32
CA LEU A 664 -38.05 6.19 -19.70
C LEU A 664 -37.24 5.38 -20.72
N GLU A 665 -37.18 4.06 -20.57
CA GLU A 665 -36.52 3.19 -21.55
C GLU A 665 -37.24 3.21 -22.91
N ILE A 666 -38.57 3.21 -22.93
CA ILE A 666 -39.38 3.32 -24.16
C ILE A 666 -39.10 4.65 -24.87
N GLU A 667 -39.13 5.77 -24.15
CA GLU A 667 -38.83 7.10 -24.72
C GLU A 667 -37.39 7.19 -25.21
N LYS A 668 -36.43 6.58 -24.50
CA LYS A 668 -35.03 6.48 -24.96
C LYS A 668 -34.92 5.72 -26.28
N ASN A 669 -35.64 4.61 -26.43
CA ASN A 669 -35.67 3.85 -27.69
C ASN A 669 -36.39 4.61 -28.81
N ARG A 670 -37.44 5.38 -28.50
CA ARG A 670 -38.09 6.31 -29.44
C ARG A 670 -37.11 7.39 -29.93
N LEU A 671 -36.27 7.94 -29.05
CA LEU A 671 -35.23 8.91 -29.44
C LEU A 671 -34.19 8.30 -30.38
N LYS A 672 -33.76 7.06 -30.16
CA LYS A 672 -32.88 6.33 -31.10
C LYS A 672 -33.52 6.21 -32.47
N ALA A 673 -34.79 5.81 -32.53
CA ALA A 673 -35.52 5.68 -33.79
C ALA A 673 -35.67 7.02 -34.51
N LEU A 674 -35.92 8.11 -33.78
CA LEU A 674 -35.95 9.47 -34.35
C LEU A 674 -34.61 9.87 -34.95
N ARG A 675 -33.51 9.60 -34.25
CA ARG A 675 -32.16 9.86 -34.75
C ARG A 675 -31.85 9.08 -36.03
N ARG A 676 -32.15 7.77 -36.05
CA ARG A 676 -31.96 6.93 -37.26
C ARG A 676 -32.79 7.43 -38.44
N ARG A 677 -34.04 7.86 -38.19
CA ARG A 677 -34.91 8.46 -39.22
C ARG A 677 -34.42 9.82 -39.71
N ALA A 678 -33.74 10.59 -38.86
CA ALA A 678 -33.11 11.85 -39.25
C ALA A 678 -31.85 11.59 -40.11
N GLN A 679 -31.01 10.63 -39.71
CA GLN A 679 -29.80 10.24 -40.47
C GLN A 679 -30.12 9.71 -41.87
N ARG A 680 -31.15 8.86 -42.00
CA ARG A 680 -31.60 8.29 -43.28
C ARG A 680 -32.45 9.25 -44.12
N ALA A 681 -32.74 10.45 -43.61
CA ALA A 681 -33.57 11.40 -44.33
C ALA A 681 -32.82 12.01 -45.53
N PRO A 682 -33.56 12.35 -46.60
CA PRO A 682 -33.07 13.21 -47.68
C PRO A 682 -32.49 14.54 -47.15
N GLN A 683 -31.52 15.10 -47.88
CA GLN A 683 -30.70 16.25 -47.44
C GLN A 683 -31.56 17.47 -47.03
N ASP A 684 -32.63 17.74 -47.77
CA ASP A 684 -33.62 18.80 -47.57
C ASP A 684 -34.41 18.66 -46.25
N GLN A 685 -34.75 17.43 -45.85
CA GLN A 685 -35.52 17.16 -44.62
C GLN A 685 -34.64 16.84 -43.40
N ARG A 686 -33.36 16.53 -43.62
CA ARG A 686 -32.42 16.06 -42.60
C ARG A 686 -32.27 17.05 -41.45
N ASN A 687 -32.11 18.33 -41.77
CA ASN A 687 -31.95 19.40 -40.77
C ASN A 687 -33.19 19.54 -39.88
N ALA A 688 -34.38 19.60 -40.48
CA ALA A 688 -35.64 19.69 -39.75
C ALA A 688 -35.86 18.48 -38.82
N ARG A 689 -35.55 17.26 -39.29
CA ARG A 689 -35.68 16.04 -38.48
C ARG A 689 -34.65 15.97 -37.35
N PHE A 690 -33.42 16.43 -37.55
CA PHE A 690 -32.45 16.54 -36.45
C PHE A 690 -32.88 17.59 -35.43
N GLN A 691 -33.50 18.68 -35.87
CA GLN A 691 -34.04 19.70 -34.96
C GLN A 691 -35.19 19.15 -34.12
N PHE A 692 -36.11 18.42 -34.74
CA PHE A 692 -37.17 17.70 -34.03
C PHE A 692 -36.61 16.67 -33.03
N HIS A 693 -35.59 15.90 -33.41
CA HIS A 693 -34.91 14.98 -32.50
C HIS A 693 -34.31 15.71 -31.28
N LYS A 694 -33.67 16.87 -31.48
CA LYS A 694 -33.13 17.69 -30.37
C LYS A 694 -34.22 18.19 -29.43
N GLU A 695 -35.39 18.58 -29.95
CA GLU A 695 -36.52 19.00 -29.13
C GLU A 695 -37.06 17.86 -28.27
N GLU A 696 -37.25 16.67 -28.85
CA GLU A 696 -37.66 15.49 -28.10
C GLU A 696 -36.59 15.07 -27.08
N LEU A 697 -35.30 15.19 -27.40
CA LEU A 697 -34.20 14.94 -26.47
C LEU A 697 -34.26 15.87 -25.25
N LYS A 698 -34.52 17.17 -25.45
CA LYS A 698 -34.72 18.13 -24.35
C LYS A 698 -35.91 17.76 -23.47
N LYS A 699 -37.03 17.31 -24.06
CA LYS A 699 -38.20 16.82 -23.31
C LYS A 699 -37.84 15.60 -22.46
N TYR A 700 -37.11 14.64 -23.03
CA TYR A 700 -36.64 13.47 -22.31
C TYR A 700 -35.71 13.83 -21.13
N MET A 701 -34.75 14.74 -21.32
CA MET A 701 -33.88 15.21 -20.23
C MET A 701 -34.69 15.80 -19.05
N ARG A 702 -35.78 16.53 -19.34
CA ARG A 702 -36.70 17.04 -18.30
C ARG A 702 -37.46 15.91 -17.60
N LYS A 703 -37.91 14.89 -18.34
CA LYS A 703 -38.56 13.69 -17.77
C LYS A 703 -37.61 12.95 -16.81
N VAL A 704 -36.35 12.73 -17.21
CA VAL A 704 -35.32 12.10 -16.36
C VAL A 704 -35.12 12.88 -15.05
N LYS A 705 -34.97 14.21 -15.13
CA LYS A 705 -34.82 15.07 -13.94
C LYS A 705 -36.03 14.97 -13.01
N THR A 706 -37.24 14.96 -13.59
CA THR A 706 -38.49 14.86 -12.83
C THR A 706 -38.63 13.52 -12.14
N ALA A 707 -38.38 12.41 -12.86
CA ALA A 707 -38.44 11.05 -12.34
C ALA A 707 -37.45 10.82 -11.19
N LYS A 708 -36.23 11.34 -11.31
CA LYS A 708 -35.23 11.24 -10.23
C LYS A 708 -35.65 11.99 -8.97
N ASN A 709 -36.18 13.20 -9.12
CA ASN A 709 -36.67 14.00 -7.99
C ASN A 709 -37.91 13.37 -7.33
N SER A 710 -38.88 12.90 -8.13
CA SER A 710 -40.07 12.23 -7.61
C SER A 710 -39.75 10.90 -6.94
N GLY A 711 -38.82 10.12 -7.50
CA GLY A 711 -38.31 8.89 -6.91
C GLY A 711 -37.63 9.13 -5.56
N TRP A 712 -36.80 10.17 -5.45
CA TRP A 712 -36.22 10.54 -4.15
C TRP A 712 -37.27 11.01 -3.14
N LYS A 713 -38.24 11.83 -3.58
CA LYS A 713 -39.35 12.29 -2.72
C LYS A 713 -40.14 11.09 -2.20
N SER A 714 -40.54 10.17 -3.08
CA SER A 714 -41.25 8.94 -2.72
C SER A 714 -40.47 8.08 -1.74
N PHE A 715 -39.17 7.88 -1.98
CA PHE A 715 -38.27 7.21 -1.04
C PHE A 715 -38.30 7.86 0.34
N CYS A 716 -38.16 9.19 0.43
CA CYS A 716 -38.20 9.90 1.70
C CYS A 716 -39.58 9.89 2.37
N THR A 717 -40.68 9.89 1.62
CA THR A 717 -42.05 9.90 2.15
C THR A 717 -42.43 8.60 2.87
N ILE A 718 -41.81 7.47 2.51
CA ILE A 718 -42.06 6.17 3.16
C ILE A 718 -41.29 6.03 4.50
N ALA A 719 -40.55 7.06 4.93
CA ALA A 719 -39.75 7.01 6.15
C ALA A 719 -40.59 6.94 7.44
N THR A 720 -40.57 5.78 8.09
CA THR A 720 -41.22 5.59 9.41
C THR A 720 -40.29 5.87 10.60
N ASN A 721 -38.97 5.73 10.42
CA ASN A 721 -37.98 5.94 11.47
C ASN A 721 -37.12 7.19 11.17
N PRO A 722 -37.16 8.24 12.01
CA PRO A 722 -36.38 9.47 11.85
C PRO A 722 -34.87 9.27 11.76
N TYR A 723 -34.34 8.16 12.29
CA TYR A 723 -32.92 7.77 12.24
C TYR A 723 -32.69 6.46 11.49
N GLY A 724 -33.69 6.03 10.70
CA GLY A 724 -33.71 4.79 9.93
C GLY A 724 -32.90 4.85 8.64
N THR A 725 -33.26 4.00 7.67
CA THR A 725 -32.57 3.88 6.38
C THR A 725 -32.51 5.21 5.61
N HIS A 726 -33.60 5.98 5.62
CA HIS A 726 -33.71 7.27 4.93
C HIS A 726 -32.74 8.32 5.50
N TYR A 727 -32.71 8.47 6.83
CA TYR A 727 -31.74 9.35 7.51
C TYR A 727 -30.30 8.93 7.21
N LYS A 728 -30.01 7.62 7.26
CA LYS A 728 -28.68 7.11 6.93
C LYS A 728 -28.31 7.41 5.48
N ALA A 729 -29.24 7.27 4.53
CA ALA A 729 -29.01 7.59 3.13
C ALA A 729 -28.77 9.10 2.89
N ALA A 730 -29.48 9.98 3.62
CA ALA A 730 -29.36 11.42 3.48
C ALA A 730 -28.13 12.01 4.20
N PHE A 731 -27.86 11.57 5.44
CA PHE A 731 -26.90 12.24 6.35
C PHE A 731 -25.67 11.41 6.69
N ARG A 732 -25.72 10.08 6.59
CA ARG A 732 -24.53 9.24 6.85
C ARG A 732 -23.83 8.92 5.53
N LYS A 733 -22.80 9.70 5.20
CA LYS A 733 -21.85 9.32 4.15
C LYS A 733 -21.24 7.97 4.54
N ALA A 734 -21.44 6.94 3.71
CA ALA A 734 -20.82 5.64 3.94
C ALA A 734 -19.30 5.77 3.75
N ILE A 735 -18.53 5.71 4.84
CA ILE A 735 -17.07 5.69 4.78
C ILE A 735 -16.64 4.30 4.31
N ARG A 736 -15.83 4.26 3.26
CA ARG A 736 -15.42 3.02 2.60
C ARG A 736 -13.99 2.66 2.93
N PRO A 737 -13.66 1.36 2.84
CA PRO A 737 -12.29 0.96 2.68
C PRO A 737 -11.64 1.75 1.55
N ALA A 738 -10.40 2.17 1.75
CA ALA A 738 -9.57 2.74 0.71
C ALA A 738 -9.16 1.65 -0.27
N GLU A 739 -9.09 2.02 -1.55
CA GLU A 739 -8.46 1.20 -2.58
C GLU A 739 -6.94 1.22 -2.42
N LEU A 740 -6.26 0.26 -3.06
CA LEU A 740 -4.79 0.24 -3.08
C LEU A 740 -4.27 1.46 -3.82
N ILE A 741 -3.20 2.08 -3.30
CA ILE A 741 -2.61 3.29 -3.86
C ILE A 741 -1.09 3.15 -3.83
N ALA A 742 -0.43 3.44 -4.95
CA ALA A 742 1.03 3.54 -5.00
C ALA A 742 1.47 4.72 -4.12
N LEU A 743 2.36 4.45 -3.16
CA LEU A 743 2.86 5.47 -2.24
C LEU A 743 3.87 6.38 -2.93
N ASN A 744 3.98 7.64 -2.47
CA ASN A 744 5.02 8.55 -2.96
C ASN A 744 6.42 7.96 -2.71
N ASN A 745 7.34 8.21 -3.65
CA ASN A 745 8.74 7.74 -3.60
C ASN A 745 8.88 6.21 -3.52
N GLN A 746 7.86 5.46 -3.95
CA GLN A 746 7.93 4.03 -4.22
C GLN A 746 7.80 3.79 -5.71
N ASP A 747 8.44 2.72 -6.18
CA ASP A 747 8.38 2.31 -7.58
C ASP A 747 6.96 1.80 -7.90
N PRO A 748 6.18 2.50 -8.76
CA PRO A 748 4.81 2.11 -9.08
C PRO A 748 4.74 0.85 -9.96
N SER A 749 5.89 0.33 -10.42
CA SER A 749 5.97 -0.88 -11.23
C SER A 749 5.60 -2.13 -10.44
N GLY A 750 5.13 -3.14 -11.16
CA GLY A 750 4.74 -4.43 -10.58
C GLY A 750 3.25 -4.51 -10.30
N ASN A 751 2.88 -5.52 -9.54
CA ASN A 751 1.50 -5.96 -9.41
C ASN A 751 0.84 -5.46 -8.12
N HIS A 752 -0.44 -5.79 -7.89
CA HIS A 752 -1.15 -5.35 -6.69
C HIS A 752 -0.52 -5.90 -5.41
N LEU A 753 0.08 -7.09 -5.47
CA LEU A 753 0.80 -7.69 -4.35
C LEU A 753 1.98 -6.82 -3.89
N LYS A 754 2.80 -6.30 -4.82
CA LYS A 754 3.93 -5.42 -4.49
C LYS A 754 3.45 -4.12 -3.84
N ILE A 755 2.46 -3.44 -4.44
CA ILE A 755 1.88 -2.21 -3.86
C ILE A 755 1.37 -2.47 -2.43
N ALA A 756 0.69 -3.60 -2.20
CA ALA A 756 0.22 -3.98 -0.87
C ALA A 756 1.37 -4.26 0.12
N GLN A 757 2.48 -4.84 -0.33
CA GLN A 757 3.69 -5.05 0.48
C GLN A 757 4.33 -3.72 0.88
N ASP A 758 4.46 -2.78 -0.04
CA ASP A 758 5.02 -1.45 0.21
C ASP A 758 4.18 -0.67 1.23
N ILE A 759 2.84 -0.76 1.13
CA ILE A 759 1.92 -0.19 2.11
C ILE A 759 2.11 -0.82 3.48
N LEU A 760 2.11 -2.15 3.57
CA LEU A 760 2.32 -2.85 4.85
C LEU A 760 3.68 -2.52 5.45
N GLU A 761 4.70 -2.31 4.62
CA GLU A 761 6.03 -1.93 5.07
C GLU A 761 6.07 -0.60 5.80
N LYS A 762 5.42 0.42 5.24
CA LYS A 762 5.35 1.75 5.85
C LYS A 762 4.44 1.79 7.06
N ILE A 763 3.33 1.04 7.07
CA ILE A 763 2.38 1.04 8.18
C ILE A 763 2.89 0.21 9.37
N PHE A 764 3.56 -0.91 9.10
CA PHE A 764 4.08 -1.83 10.14
C PHE A 764 5.61 -1.95 10.03
N PRO A 765 6.36 -0.90 10.42
CA PRO A 765 7.82 -0.93 10.36
C PRO A 765 8.40 -1.94 11.35
N HIS A 766 9.62 -2.39 11.06
CA HIS A 766 10.40 -3.20 11.98
C HIS A 766 11.13 -2.29 12.99
N PRO A 767 11.05 -2.54 14.31
CA PRO A 767 11.79 -1.75 15.28
C PRO A 767 13.30 -1.95 15.10
N ALA A 768 14.07 -0.85 15.20
CA ALA A 768 15.49 -0.81 14.86
C ALA A 768 16.40 -1.60 15.82
N ASN A 769 15.96 -1.89 17.04
CA ASN A 769 16.73 -2.63 18.05
C ASN A 769 15.83 -3.57 18.83
N SER A 770 15.95 -4.88 18.61
CA SER A 770 15.38 -5.90 19.49
C SER A 770 16.42 -6.32 20.52
N ASN A 771 16.66 -5.49 21.52
CA ASN A 771 17.44 -5.94 22.68
C ASN A 771 16.60 -6.99 23.41
N SER A 772 17.15 -8.20 23.54
CA SER A 772 16.55 -9.28 24.31
C SER A 772 16.47 -8.86 25.77
N SER A 773 15.30 -8.47 26.26
CA SER A 773 15.08 -8.26 27.68
C SER A 773 15.22 -9.57 28.42
N THR A 774 16.01 -9.57 29.50
CA THR A 774 16.08 -10.65 30.48
C THR A 774 14.68 -10.91 31.05
N TYR A 775 14.12 -12.09 30.77
CA TYR A 775 12.83 -12.52 31.30
C TYR A 775 12.95 -12.73 32.81
N ILE A 776 12.31 -11.87 33.61
CA ILE A 776 12.03 -12.16 35.01
C ILE A 776 10.65 -12.81 35.04
N LEU A 777 10.57 -14.06 35.49
CA LEU A 777 9.28 -14.76 35.60
C LEU A 777 8.48 -14.15 36.76
N PRO A 778 7.22 -13.73 36.56
CA PRO A 778 6.34 -13.38 37.66
C PRO A 778 6.20 -14.57 38.62
N CYS A 779 6.38 -14.35 39.92
CA CYS A 779 6.24 -15.39 40.95
C CYS A 779 4.85 -15.30 41.62
N THR A 780 3.78 -15.32 40.82
CA THR A 780 2.39 -15.26 41.31
C THR A 780 1.62 -16.55 40.97
N ALA A 781 0.64 -16.91 41.79
CA ALA A 781 -0.22 -18.06 41.53
C ALA A 781 -0.99 -17.91 40.21
N ASN A 782 -1.26 -19.02 39.53
CA ASN A 782 -2.05 -19.04 38.30
C ASN A 782 -3.52 -18.73 38.57
N ASP A 783 -4.17 -18.05 37.62
CA ASP A 783 -5.62 -17.84 37.61
C ASP A 783 -6.37 -19.16 37.33
N CYS A 784 -7.58 -19.28 37.86
CA CYS A 784 -8.47 -20.43 37.71
C CYS A 784 -8.97 -20.61 36.26
N PRO A 785 -9.52 -21.76 35.84
CA PRO A 785 -10.13 -21.90 34.52
C PRO A 785 -11.34 -20.96 34.29
N PHE A 786 -11.67 -20.66 33.03
CA PHE A 786 -12.90 -19.97 32.66
C PHE A 786 -14.13 -20.83 32.92
N THR A 787 -15.13 -20.21 33.52
CA THR A 787 -16.44 -20.80 33.78
C THR A 787 -17.34 -20.72 32.53
N LYS A 788 -18.34 -21.61 32.47
CA LYS A 788 -19.36 -21.55 31.42
C LYS A 788 -20.12 -20.22 31.41
N GLY A 789 -20.36 -19.63 32.59
CA GLY A 789 -21.05 -18.36 32.75
C GLY A 789 -20.26 -17.19 32.15
N GLU A 790 -18.97 -17.08 32.46
CA GLU A 790 -18.08 -16.05 31.88
C GLU A 790 -18.09 -16.12 30.33
N VAL A 791 -17.88 -17.33 29.78
CA VAL A 791 -17.85 -17.54 28.33
C VAL A 791 -19.22 -17.23 27.70
N ALA A 792 -20.31 -17.64 28.35
CA ALA A 792 -21.67 -17.34 27.89
C ALA A 792 -21.89 -15.83 27.81
N THR A 793 -21.53 -15.07 28.85
CA THR A 793 -21.70 -13.62 28.89
C THR A 793 -21.02 -12.95 27.71
N VAL A 794 -19.76 -13.29 27.41
CA VAL A 794 -19.05 -12.71 26.25
C VAL A 794 -19.74 -13.05 24.94
N ILE A 795 -20.19 -14.30 24.74
CA ILE A 795 -20.80 -14.76 23.48
C ILE A 795 -22.19 -14.15 23.25
N HIS A 796 -23.00 -13.98 24.30
CA HIS A 796 -24.34 -13.37 24.18
C HIS A 796 -24.26 -11.89 23.78
N HIS A 797 -23.22 -11.18 24.21
CA HIS A 797 -22.99 -9.77 23.86
C HIS A 797 -22.34 -9.57 22.48
N LEU A 798 -22.02 -10.64 21.74
CA LEU A 798 -21.50 -10.52 20.38
C LEU A 798 -22.56 -9.94 19.43
N SER A 799 -22.31 -8.72 18.96
CA SER A 799 -23.17 -8.05 17.98
C SER A 799 -23.27 -8.82 16.65
N LYS A 800 -24.49 -8.95 16.11
CA LYS A 800 -24.73 -9.71 14.87
C LYS A 800 -24.30 -8.91 13.63
N GLY A 801 -23.59 -9.56 12.70
CA GLY A 801 -23.18 -9.00 11.40
C GLY A 801 -22.03 -7.99 11.44
N LYS A 802 -21.13 -8.13 12.41
CA LYS A 802 -19.76 -7.64 12.29
C LYS A 802 -19.00 -8.45 11.23
N ALA A 803 -17.98 -7.85 10.62
CA ALA A 803 -17.14 -8.55 9.65
C ALA A 803 -16.25 -9.59 10.36
N PRO A 804 -16.12 -10.81 9.81
CA PRO A 804 -15.22 -11.83 10.34
C PRO A 804 -13.75 -11.53 9.97
N GLY A 805 -12.83 -12.27 10.58
CA GLY A 805 -11.43 -12.31 10.18
C GLY A 805 -11.21 -13.10 8.87
N PRO A 806 -9.95 -13.45 8.54
CA PRO A 806 -9.62 -14.15 7.30
C PRO A 806 -10.15 -15.60 7.20
N ASP A 807 -10.63 -16.16 8.31
CA ASP A 807 -11.29 -17.47 8.38
C ASP A 807 -12.76 -17.44 7.92
N GLY A 808 -13.37 -16.25 7.79
CA GLY A 808 -14.78 -16.11 7.43
C GLY A 808 -15.76 -16.52 8.53
N ILE A 809 -15.28 -16.86 9.73
CA ILE A 809 -16.10 -17.30 10.87
C ILE A 809 -16.66 -16.07 11.60
N ASP A 810 -17.96 -15.84 11.48
CA ASP A 810 -18.63 -14.69 12.08
C ASP A 810 -19.22 -14.97 13.47
N ASN A 811 -19.70 -13.90 14.11
CA ASN A 811 -20.28 -13.97 15.46
C ASN A 811 -21.49 -14.92 15.56
N ILE A 812 -22.26 -15.09 14.47
CA ILE A 812 -23.44 -15.96 14.47
C ILE A 812 -23.00 -17.41 14.53
N ILE A 813 -21.96 -17.79 13.77
CA ILE A 813 -21.39 -19.14 13.81
C ILE A 813 -20.94 -19.48 15.24
N ILE A 814 -20.22 -18.58 15.90
CA ILE A 814 -19.78 -18.78 17.30
C ILE A 814 -20.97 -18.94 18.26
N GLN A 815 -22.02 -18.12 18.12
CA GLN A 815 -23.24 -18.24 18.91
C GLN A 815 -23.94 -19.59 18.70
N GLN A 816 -24.01 -20.09 17.46
CA GLN A 816 -24.61 -21.40 17.17
C GLN A 816 -23.76 -22.56 17.73
N ILE A 817 -22.43 -22.49 17.58
CA ILE A 817 -21.51 -23.47 18.17
C ILE A 817 -21.71 -23.52 19.68
N PHE A 818 -21.67 -22.38 20.37
CA PHE A 818 -21.81 -22.35 21.83
C PHE A 818 -23.17 -22.85 22.31
N LYS A 819 -24.25 -22.52 21.58
CA LYS A 819 -25.60 -22.97 21.91
C LYS A 819 -25.72 -24.50 21.88
N LYS A 820 -25.06 -25.19 20.94
CA LYS A 820 -25.18 -26.64 20.76
C LYS A 820 -24.05 -27.45 21.39
N PHE A 821 -22.82 -26.93 21.34
CA PHE A 821 -21.58 -27.60 21.74
C PHE A 821 -20.70 -26.63 22.56
N PRO A 822 -21.12 -26.20 23.76
CA PRO A 822 -20.40 -25.18 24.55
C PRO A 822 -18.95 -25.57 24.87
N PHE A 823 -18.70 -26.86 25.10
CA PHE A 823 -17.36 -27.39 25.37
C PHE A 823 -16.38 -27.20 24.21
N LEU A 824 -16.86 -27.08 22.98
CA LEU A 824 -16.02 -26.88 21.80
C LEU A 824 -15.33 -25.50 21.79
N LEU A 825 -15.80 -24.56 22.62
CA LEU A 825 -15.13 -23.27 22.85
C LEU A 825 -14.46 -23.22 24.23
N MET A 826 -15.10 -23.80 25.26
CA MET A 826 -14.56 -23.78 26.61
C MET A 826 -13.23 -24.54 26.75
N GLU A 827 -13.14 -25.75 26.19
CA GLU A 827 -11.93 -26.57 26.29
C GLU A 827 -10.72 -25.88 25.64
N PRO A 828 -10.80 -25.36 24.38
CA PRO A 828 -9.71 -24.56 23.81
C PRO A 828 -9.28 -23.38 24.68
N PHE A 829 -10.23 -22.59 25.21
CA PHE A 829 -9.91 -21.40 25.99
C PHE A 829 -9.20 -21.73 27.30
N ASN A 830 -9.65 -22.80 27.98
CA ASN A 830 -9.03 -23.25 29.23
C ASN A 830 -7.67 -23.91 29.00
N THR A 831 -7.49 -24.65 27.90
CA THR A 831 -6.18 -25.17 27.50
C THR A 831 -5.20 -24.03 27.22
N CYS A 832 -5.63 -23.00 26.48
CA CYS A 832 -4.82 -21.81 26.20
C CYS A 832 -4.37 -21.12 27.50
N LEU A 833 -5.31 -20.90 28.44
CA LEU A 833 -5.02 -20.28 29.73
C LEU A 833 -4.07 -21.14 30.58
N LYS A 834 -4.30 -22.45 30.65
CA LYS A 834 -3.46 -23.39 31.41
C LYS A 834 -2.01 -23.39 30.91
N LEU A 835 -1.83 -23.43 29.59
CA LEU A 835 -0.51 -23.46 28.95
C LEU A 835 0.10 -22.04 28.81
N ALA A 836 -0.67 -21.00 29.11
CA ALA A 836 -0.33 -19.60 28.88
C ALA A 836 0.11 -19.30 27.43
N LYS A 837 -0.56 -19.93 26.46
CA LYS A 837 -0.28 -19.80 25.02
C LYS A 837 -1.54 -19.36 24.29
N PHE A 838 -1.39 -18.33 23.46
CA PHE A 838 -2.43 -17.86 22.56
C PHE A 838 -2.17 -18.45 21.16
N PRO A 839 -3.17 -19.07 20.49
CA PRO A 839 -2.92 -19.72 19.21
C PRO A 839 -2.53 -18.73 18.09
N ASP A 840 -1.44 -19.00 17.38
CA ASP A 840 -0.96 -18.18 16.26
C ASP A 840 -1.97 -18.03 15.12
N PRO A 841 -2.75 -19.06 14.71
CA PRO A 841 -3.80 -18.90 13.70
C PRO A 841 -4.86 -17.85 14.06
N LEU A 842 -5.03 -17.57 15.35
CA LEU A 842 -5.97 -16.56 15.85
C LEU A 842 -5.36 -15.15 15.98
N LYS A 843 -4.04 -15.01 15.76
CA LYS A 843 -3.31 -13.72 15.80
C LYS A 843 -3.25 -13.02 14.43
N VAL A 844 -3.61 -13.71 13.35
CA VAL A 844 -3.50 -13.21 11.97
C VAL A 844 -4.65 -12.23 11.66
N GLY A 845 -4.32 -10.97 11.45
CA GLY A 845 -5.30 -9.91 11.19
C GLY A 845 -5.39 -9.50 9.72
N ASN A 846 -6.60 -9.45 9.15
CA ASN A 846 -6.82 -8.89 7.81
C ASN A 846 -7.02 -7.37 7.87
N ILE A 847 -6.10 -6.62 7.27
CA ILE A 847 -6.07 -5.16 7.27
C ILE A 847 -7.04 -4.60 6.24
N ILE A 848 -7.90 -3.70 6.71
CA ILE A 848 -8.77 -2.87 5.89
C ILE A 848 -8.37 -1.42 6.13
N LEU A 849 -7.88 -0.76 5.08
CA LEU A 849 -7.43 0.62 5.15
C LEU A 849 -8.62 1.57 5.05
N PHE A 850 -8.63 2.63 5.87
CA PHE A 850 -9.60 3.72 5.74
C PHE A 850 -8.86 5.05 5.65
N HIS A 851 -9.14 5.84 4.61
CA HIS A 851 -8.50 7.13 4.41
C HIS A 851 -8.98 8.16 5.45
N LYS A 852 -8.04 8.88 6.08
CA LYS A 852 -8.32 9.99 6.99
C LYS A 852 -8.81 11.19 6.18
N HIS A 853 -9.86 11.84 6.64
CA HIS A 853 -10.43 12.99 5.96
C HIS A 853 -9.40 14.13 5.87
N GLY A 854 -9.25 14.74 4.69
CA GLY A 854 -8.38 15.90 4.47
C GLY A 854 -6.87 15.62 4.43
N LYS A 855 -6.44 14.36 4.43
CA LYS A 855 -5.01 13.99 4.30
C LYS A 855 -4.67 13.52 2.88
N SER A 856 -3.38 13.45 2.55
CA SER A 856 -2.90 13.05 1.22
C SER A 856 -3.14 11.55 0.97
N LYS A 857 -3.64 11.18 -0.21
CA LYS A 857 -3.89 9.78 -0.57
C LYS A 857 -2.60 8.96 -0.79
N THR A 858 -1.47 9.60 -1.07
CA THR A 858 -0.22 8.91 -1.44
C THR A 858 0.71 8.65 -0.24
N GLU A 859 0.28 9.01 0.97
CA GLU A 859 1.04 8.78 2.21
C GLU A 859 0.43 7.65 3.04
N ALA A 860 1.27 6.73 3.52
CA ALA A 860 0.82 5.62 4.37
C ALA A 860 0.19 6.11 5.70
N SER A 861 0.72 7.21 6.26
CA SER A 861 0.24 7.85 7.49
C SER A 861 -1.21 8.37 7.40
N SER A 862 -1.72 8.59 6.18
CA SER A 862 -3.08 9.03 5.91
C SER A 862 -4.13 7.94 6.04
N TYR A 863 -3.72 6.69 6.25
CA TYR A 863 -4.63 5.56 6.39
C TYR A 863 -4.76 5.12 7.85
N ARG A 864 -5.94 4.60 8.20
CA ARG A 864 -6.19 3.85 9.44
C ARG A 864 -6.23 2.35 9.10
N PRO A 865 -5.30 1.53 9.59
CA PRO A 865 -5.28 0.10 9.33
C PRO A 865 -6.18 -0.65 10.31
N ILE A 866 -7.46 -0.87 9.95
CA ILE A 866 -8.38 -1.66 10.78
C ILE A 866 -8.08 -3.15 10.60
N SER A 867 -7.78 -3.84 11.69
CA SER A 867 -7.44 -5.26 11.69
C SER A 867 -8.66 -6.13 12.01
N LEU A 868 -9.11 -6.90 11.02
CA LEU A 868 -10.16 -7.90 11.18
C LEU A 868 -9.55 -9.21 11.71
N LEU A 869 -9.66 -9.42 13.01
CA LEU A 869 -9.17 -10.61 13.71
C LEU A 869 -10.20 -11.76 13.72
N PRO A 870 -9.75 -13.03 13.74
CA PRO A 870 -10.58 -14.22 13.93
C PRO A 870 -11.51 -14.11 15.13
N THR A 871 -12.78 -14.49 14.96
CA THR A 871 -13.80 -14.29 15.99
C THR A 871 -13.55 -15.13 17.23
N ILE A 872 -13.07 -16.37 17.07
CA ILE A 872 -12.68 -17.24 18.19
C ILE A 872 -11.59 -16.56 19.04
N GLY A 873 -10.57 -15.99 18.38
CA GLY A 873 -9.50 -15.24 19.03
C GLY A 873 -10.01 -14.03 19.81
N LYS A 874 -10.92 -13.24 19.24
CA LYS A 874 -11.52 -12.07 19.92
C LYS A 874 -12.30 -12.45 21.18
N VAL A 875 -12.98 -13.61 21.19
CA VAL A 875 -13.68 -14.08 22.39
C VAL A 875 -12.69 -14.43 23.50
N LEU A 876 -11.64 -15.19 23.18
CA LEU A 876 -10.57 -15.51 24.13
C LEU A 876 -9.87 -14.24 24.64
N GLU A 877 -9.52 -13.33 23.74
CA GLU A 877 -8.88 -12.06 24.05
C GLU A 877 -9.77 -11.19 24.96
N LYS A 878 -11.08 -11.15 24.74
CA LYS A 878 -12.03 -10.42 25.59
C LYS A 878 -12.10 -11.00 26.99
N LEU A 879 -12.15 -12.33 27.13
CA LEU A 879 -12.12 -13.02 28.41
C LEU A 879 -10.84 -12.71 29.18
N LEU A 880 -9.69 -12.80 28.52
CA LEU A 880 -8.38 -12.46 29.10
C LEU A 880 -8.31 -10.99 29.52
N THR A 881 -8.85 -10.08 28.71
CA THR A 881 -8.86 -8.64 29.01
C THR A 881 -9.73 -8.31 30.23
N GLN A 882 -10.88 -8.97 30.38
CA GLN A 882 -11.73 -8.82 31.57
C GLN A 882 -10.99 -9.25 32.84
N ARG A 883 -10.27 -10.37 32.79
CA ARG A 883 -9.48 -10.85 33.94
C ARG A 883 -8.28 -9.97 34.24
N LEU A 884 -7.56 -9.52 33.22
CA LEU A 884 -6.45 -8.58 33.39
C LEU A 884 -6.93 -7.30 34.09
N ASN A 885 -8.01 -6.69 33.60
CA ASN A 885 -8.57 -5.49 34.23
C ASN A 885 -9.03 -5.76 35.66
N PHE A 886 -9.68 -6.89 35.93
CA PHE A 886 -10.08 -7.26 37.29
C PHE A 886 -8.88 -7.30 38.25
N HIS A 887 -7.77 -7.94 37.87
CA HIS A 887 -6.59 -8.01 38.73
C HIS A 887 -5.88 -6.66 38.87
N LEU A 888 -5.82 -5.85 37.80
CA LEU A 888 -5.25 -4.51 37.85
C LEU A 888 -6.02 -3.58 38.79
N GLU A 889 -7.36 -3.62 38.74
CA GLU A 889 -8.22 -2.83 39.63
C GLU A 889 -8.14 -3.37 41.07
N LYS A 890 -8.26 -4.69 41.28
CA LYS A 890 -8.14 -5.33 42.60
C LYS A 890 -6.82 -4.98 43.31
N ASN A 891 -5.74 -4.91 42.54
CA ASN A 891 -4.39 -4.64 43.06
C ASN A 891 -4.01 -3.13 43.00
N ASN A 892 -4.96 -2.24 42.69
CA ASN A 892 -4.76 -0.79 42.57
C ASN A 892 -3.55 -0.40 41.69
N ARG A 893 -3.39 -1.06 40.54
CA ARG A 893 -2.24 -0.84 39.64
C ARG A 893 -2.48 0.28 38.63
N LEU A 894 -3.74 0.64 38.35
CA LEU A 894 -4.09 1.72 37.43
C LEU A 894 -4.38 3.04 38.15
N SER A 895 -3.83 4.14 37.63
CA SER A 895 -4.02 5.49 38.15
C SER A 895 -5.49 5.93 38.05
N ASN A 896 -5.99 6.58 39.10
CA ASN A 896 -7.34 7.19 39.13
C ASN A 896 -7.50 8.34 38.13
N LEU A 897 -6.40 8.81 37.54
CA LEU A 897 -6.37 9.88 36.54
C LEU A 897 -6.46 9.36 35.10
N GLN A 898 -6.56 8.03 34.91
CA GLN A 898 -6.92 7.41 33.65
C GLN A 898 -8.45 7.34 33.52
N TYR A 899 -9.02 8.06 32.57
CA TYR A 899 -10.46 8.04 32.26
C TYR A 899 -10.78 7.27 30.97
N GLY A 900 -9.79 7.08 30.10
CA GLY A 900 -9.95 6.34 28.86
C GLY A 900 -10.02 4.84 29.09
N PHE A 901 -10.95 4.17 28.38
CA PHE A 901 -11.05 2.71 28.32
C PHE A 901 -11.15 1.98 29.68
N ARG A 902 -11.61 2.68 30.73
CA ARG A 902 -11.86 2.10 32.04
C ARG A 902 -13.34 1.97 32.33
N GLU A 903 -13.71 0.86 32.95
CA GLU A 903 -15.08 0.62 33.39
C GLU A 903 -15.44 1.61 34.51
N GLY A 904 -16.66 2.15 34.49
CA GLY A 904 -17.10 3.17 35.43
C GLY A 904 -16.46 4.56 35.27
N ARG A 905 -15.62 4.79 34.23
CA ARG A 905 -15.06 6.10 33.88
C ARG A 905 -15.63 6.60 32.55
N SER A 906 -15.67 7.92 32.37
CA SER A 906 -16.16 8.53 31.13
C SER A 906 -15.45 9.83 30.80
N THR A 907 -15.53 10.24 29.53
CA THR A 907 -15.04 11.55 29.06
C THR A 907 -15.72 12.70 29.80
N LYS A 908 -16.98 12.55 30.21
CA LYS A 908 -17.70 13.54 31.01
C LYS A 908 -16.97 13.79 32.35
N MET A 909 -16.56 12.73 33.03
CA MET A 909 -15.83 12.86 34.30
C MET A 909 -14.48 13.55 34.11
N ALA A 910 -13.75 13.23 33.04
CA ALA A 910 -12.48 13.88 32.71
C ALA A 910 -12.66 15.39 32.45
N ILE A 911 -13.74 15.77 31.76
CA ILE A 911 -14.08 17.18 31.50
C ILE A 911 -14.49 17.89 32.80
N THR A 912 -15.32 17.27 33.63
CA THR A 912 -15.72 17.86 34.92
C THR A 912 -14.50 18.09 35.81
N LYS A 913 -13.61 17.09 35.93
CA LYS A 913 -12.37 17.23 36.70
C LYS A 913 -11.49 18.37 36.17
N LEU A 914 -11.38 18.51 34.85
CA LEU A 914 -10.66 19.61 34.22
C LEU A 914 -11.25 20.97 34.62
N LEU A 915 -12.57 21.14 34.47
CA LEU A 915 -13.26 22.38 34.81
C LEU A 915 -13.11 22.73 36.31
N ASP A 916 -13.23 21.73 37.19
CA ASP A 916 -13.04 21.91 38.63
C ASP A 916 -11.62 22.39 38.97
N THR A 917 -10.60 21.83 38.32
CA THR A 917 -9.20 22.27 38.50
C THR A 917 -9.01 23.71 38.03
N ILE A 918 -9.59 24.09 36.89
CA ILE A 918 -9.54 25.47 36.38
C ILE A 918 -10.21 26.43 37.36
N HIS A 919 -11.40 26.10 37.85
CA HIS A 919 -12.13 26.95 38.80
C HIS A 919 -11.36 27.11 40.12
N LYS A 920 -10.74 26.05 40.63
CA LYS A 920 -9.91 26.11 41.84
C LYS A 920 -8.68 27.00 41.67
N GLY A 921 -7.94 26.84 40.57
CA GLY A 921 -6.78 27.70 40.29
C GLY A 921 -7.16 29.17 40.19
N LYS A 922 -8.26 29.48 39.50
CA LYS A 922 -8.82 30.85 39.44
C LYS A 922 -9.21 31.39 40.80
N ALA A 923 -9.88 30.58 41.63
CA ALA A 923 -10.29 31.00 42.96
C ALA A 923 -9.10 31.31 43.89
N SER A 924 -7.94 30.66 43.66
CA SER A 924 -6.68 30.93 44.36
C SER A 924 -5.91 32.14 43.83
N GLY A 925 -6.38 32.80 42.76
CA GLY A 925 -5.67 33.89 42.11
C GLY A 925 -4.53 33.46 41.19
N ASP A 926 -4.38 32.15 40.92
CA ASP A 926 -3.34 31.63 40.05
C ASP A 926 -3.70 31.78 38.56
N HIS A 927 -2.67 31.92 37.73
CA HIS A 927 -2.79 31.71 36.29
C HIS A 927 -2.89 30.20 36.01
N VAL A 928 -3.88 29.79 35.21
CA VAL A 928 -4.08 28.38 34.84
C VAL A 928 -3.88 28.19 33.34
N LEU A 929 -3.05 27.21 32.96
CA LEU A 929 -2.90 26.77 31.59
C LEU A 929 -3.46 25.36 31.41
N VAL A 930 -4.06 25.09 30.25
CA VAL A 930 -4.32 23.73 29.79
C VAL A 930 -3.37 23.39 28.65
N LEU A 931 -2.56 22.36 28.86
CA LEU A 931 -1.69 21.77 27.85
C LEU A 931 -2.27 20.42 27.43
N SER A 932 -2.67 20.29 26.17
CA SER A 932 -3.17 19.03 25.61
C SER A 932 -2.19 18.44 24.61
N ILE A 933 -1.78 17.19 24.85
CA ILE A 933 -0.86 16.42 24.01
C ILE A 933 -1.57 15.18 23.44
N ASP A 934 -1.45 14.99 22.12
CA ASP A 934 -1.94 13.83 21.38
C ASP A 934 -0.75 12.96 20.97
N ILE A 935 -0.79 11.67 21.30
CA ILE A 935 0.26 10.72 20.91
C ILE A 935 0.06 10.27 19.47
N LYS A 936 1.10 10.42 18.64
CA LYS A 936 1.07 10.08 17.22
C LYS A 936 0.98 8.56 17.04
N GLY A 937 -0.20 8.08 16.66
CA GLY A 937 -0.41 6.67 16.32
C GLY A 937 -0.18 5.75 17.52
N ALA A 938 -0.69 6.11 18.70
CA ALA A 938 -0.50 5.40 19.97
C ALA A 938 -0.61 3.87 19.85
N PHE A 939 -1.73 3.38 19.30
CA PHE A 939 -1.95 1.94 19.13
C PHE A 939 -1.04 1.31 18.08
N ASP A 940 -0.61 2.03 17.05
CA ASP A 940 0.20 1.48 15.97
C ASP A 940 1.69 1.42 16.33
N ASN A 941 2.14 2.30 17.23
CA ASN A 941 3.56 2.53 17.55
C ASN A 941 4.00 2.03 18.93
N ILE A 942 3.07 1.67 19.82
CA ILE A 942 3.40 1.16 21.15
C ILE A 942 4.34 -0.06 21.07
N GLN A 943 5.46 -0.01 21.79
CA GLN A 943 6.46 -1.09 21.76
C GLN A 943 6.00 -2.27 22.62
N HIS A 944 6.13 -3.49 22.10
CA HIS A 944 5.77 -4.70 22.86
C HIS A 944 6.63 -4.90 24.11
N ILE A 945 7.87 -4.38 24.09
CA ILE A 945 8.78 -4.39 25.24
C ILE A 945 8.22 -3.55 26.39
N ALA A 946 7.69 -2.35 26.11
CA ALA A 946 7.08 -1.49 27.12
C ALA A 946 5.86 -2.17 27.77
N ILE A 947 5.00 -2.80 26.96
CA ILE A 947 3.86 -3.57 27.47
C ILE A 947 4.34 -4.74 28.35
N SER A 948 5.38 -5.45 27.91
CA SER A 948 5.92 -6.61 28.62
C SER A 948 6.52 -6.24 29.97
N SER A 949 7.27 -5.13 30.03
CA SER A 949 7.86 -4.60 31.26
C SER A 949 6.80 -4.29 32.32
N TYR A 950 5.71 -3.62 31.92
CA TYR A 950 4.62 -3.33 32.84
C TYR A 950 3.90 -4.59 33.31
N LEU A 951 3.65 -5.55 32.40
CA LEU A 951 3.01 -6.81 32.75
C LEU A 951 3.80 -7.60 33.80
N ASP A 952 5.14 -7.61 33.72
CA ASP A 952 6.01 -8.25 34.72
C ASP A 952 5.85 -7.62 36.11
N ASN A 953 5.69 -6.30 36.15
CA ASN A 953 5.52 -5.55 37.38
C ASN A 953 4.06 -5.45 37.84
N SER A 954 3.08 -6.01 37.11
CA SER A 954 1.66 -5.80 37.36
C SER A 954 1.10 -6.54 38.58
N LYS A 955 1.85 -7.48 39.17
CA LYS A 955 1.37 -8.43 40.21
C LYS A 955 0.14 -9.26 39.78
N CYS A 956 -0.12 -9.37 38.47
CA CYS A 956 -1.17 -10.24 37.94
C CYS A 956 -0.75 -11.72 37.98
N PRO A 957 -1.70 -12.67 37.87
CA PRO A 957 -1.38 -14.10 37.77
C PRO A 957 -0.42 -14.44 36.62
N THR A 958 0.50 -15.37 36.87
CA THR A 958 1.57 -15.75 35.93
C THR A 958 1.03 -16.20 34.57
N ASN A 959 0.01 -17.05 34.54
CA ASN A 959 -0.62 -17.49 33.30
C ASN A 959 -1.29 -16.36 32.49
N ILE A 960 -1.86 -15.35 33.16
CA ILE A 960 -2.43 -14.16 32.50
C ILE A 960 -1.32 -13.29 31.90
N VAL A 961 -0.24 -13.02 32.64
CA VAL A 961 0.90 -12.26 32.13
C VAL A 961 1.52 -12.94 30.91
N ASN A 962 1.80 -14.24 31.03
CA ASN A 962 2.48 -15.01 30.00
C ASN A 962 1.66 -15.15 28.72
N ILE A 963 0.33 -15.33 28.81
CA ILE A 963 -0.51 -15.41 27.60
C ILE A 963 -0.62 -14.07 26.87
N PHE A 964 -0.61 -12.93 27.59
CA PHE A 964 -0.55 -11.60 26.95
C PHE A 964 0.80 -11.35 26.26
N LYS A 965 1.92 -11.75 26.88
CA LYS A 965 3.23 -11.73 26.23
C LYS A 965 3.25 -12.59 24.96
N ASN A 966 2.69 -13.80 25.03
CA ASN A 966 2.59 -14.66 23.85
C ASN A 966 1.62 -14.12 22.78
N LEU A 967 0.55 -13.41 23.16
CA LEU A 967 -0.37 -12.74 22.23
C LEU A 967 0.32 -11.65 21.39
N LEU A 968 1.35 -10.98 21.94
CA LEU A 968 2.13 -9.96 21.25
C LEU A 968 3.17 -10.56 20.29
N GLN A 969 3.57 -11.82 20.49
CA GLN A 969 4.53 -12.54 19.65
C GLN A 969 3.87 -13.19 18.43
N ASN A 970 4.66 -13.43 17.37
CA ASN A 970 4.28 -14.13 16.13
C ASN A 970 3.02 -13.56 15.44
N ARG A 971 2.72 -12.28 15.67
CA ARG A 971 1.58 -11.61 15.05
C ARG A 971 1.87 -11.34 13.57
N LYS A 972 0.86 -11.59 12.74
CA LYS A 972 0.92 -11.33 11.30
C LYS A 972 -0.28 -10.49 10.87
N VAL A 973 -0.02 -9.59 9.95
CA VAL A 973 -1.04 -8.81 9.26
C VAL A 973 -1.06 -9.21 7.80
N ILE A 974 -2.25 -9.25 7.23
CA ILE A 974 -2.44 -9.54 5.81
C ILE A 974 -3.22 -8.40 5.15
N LEU A 975 -2.84 -8.04 3.94
CA LEU A 975 -3.59 -7.13 3.07
C LEU A 975 -3.96 -7.93 1.81
N ASN A 976 -5.25 -8.21 1.64
CA ASN A 976 -5.71 -9.07 0.55
C ASN A 976 -5.69 -8.34 -0.80
N THR A 977 -5.05 -8.95 -1.79
CA THR A 977 -5.06 -8.48 -3.19
C THR A 977 -5.70 -9.51 -4.10
N CYS A 978 -5.96 -9.10 -5.35
CA CYS A 978 -6.45 -9.96 -6.43
C CYS A 978 -5.49 -11.13 -6.75
N GLU A 979 -4.21 -11.04 -6.37
CA GLU A 979 -3.20 -12.05 -6.65
C GLU A 979 -2.94 -13.00 -5.48
N GLY A 980 -3.16 -12.52 -4.25
CA GLY A 980 -2.63 -13.14 -3.05
C GLY A 980 -2.74 -12.19 -1.86
N PRO A 981 -2.76 -12.69 -0.62
CA PRO A 981 -2.52 -11.81 0.53
C PRO A 981 -1.05 -11.36 0.53
N ALA A 982 -0.80 -10.06 0.63
CA ALA A 982 0.47 -9.57 1.14
C ALA A 982 0.50 -9.86 2.64
N ILE A 983 1.62 -10.41 3.14
CA ILE A 983 1.77 -10.82 4.54
C ILE A 983 2.95 -10.08 5.14
N ARG A 984 2.81 -9.57 6.36
CA ARG A 984 3.90 -8.96 7.11
C ARG A 984 3.79 -9.28 8.60
N ASP A 985 4.93 -9.37 9.28
CA ASP A 985 4.97 -9.51 10.73
C ASP A 985 4.63 -8.18 11.42
N GLN A 986 3.84 -8.24 12.48
CA GLN A 986 3.52 -7.09 13.33
C GLN A 986 4.37 -7.17 14.60
N LYS A 987 5.48 -6.44 14.64
CA LYS A 987 6.46 -6.46 15.77
C LYS A 987 6.30 -5.30 16.76
N GLN A 988 5.37 -4.39 16.49
CA GLN A 988 4.98 -3.31 17.38
C GLN A 988 3.49 -3.01 17.20
N GLY A 989 2.96 -2.24 18.14
CA GLY A 989 1.56 -1.84 18.14
C GLY A 989 0.61 -2.93 18.60
N CYS A 990 -0.61 -2.51 18.89
CA CYS A 990 -1.77 -3.36 19.06
C CYS A 990 -2.67 -3.21 17.81
N PRO A 991 -3.24 -4.31 17.28
CA PRO A 991 -4.13 -4.22 16.11
C PRO A 991 -5.34 -3.31 16.38
N GLN A 992 -5.62 -2.36 15.49
CA GLN A 992 -6.82 -1.53 15.60
C GLN A 992 -8.08 -2.38 15.35
N GLY A 993 -8.78 -2.74 16.42
CA GLY A 993 -9.89 -3.70 16.40
C GLY A 993 -9.67 -4.90 17.33
N SER A 994 -8.51 -4.99 17.98
CA SER A 994 -8.27 -5.92 19.08
C SER A 994 -9.09 -5.53 20.32
N CYS A 995 -9.44 -6.52 21.14
CA CYS A 995 -10.21 -6.28 22.37
C CYS A 995 -9.31 -5.82 23.52
N SER A 996 -8.05 -6.26 23.50
CA SER A 996 -7.06 -5.98 24.54
C SER A 996 -6.25 -4.71 24.28
N GLY A 997 -6.20 -4.21 23.04
CA GLY A 997 -5.41 -3.04 22.67
C GLY A 997 -5.61 -1.83 23.61
N PRO A 998 -6.86 -1.44 23.92
CA PRO A 998 -7.13 -0.38 24.88
C PRO A 998 -6.60 -0.65 26.30
N ALA A 999 -6.70 -1.88 26.79
CA ALA A 999 -6.18 -2.26 28.11
C ALA A 999 -4.65 -2.24 28.13
N LEU A 1000 -4.00 -2.76 27.07
CA LEU A 1000 -2.54 -2.75 26.92
C LEU A 1000 -1.98 -1.34 26.75
N TRP A 1001 -2.70 -0.44 26.06
CA TRP A 1001 -2.36 0.98 26.01
C TRP A 1001 -2.42 1.61 27.40
N ASN A 1002 -3.48 1.34 28.17
CA ASN A 1002 -3.62 1.86 29.52
C ASN A 1002 -2.46 1.44 30.43
N LEU A 1003 -1.84 0.26 30.23
CA LEU A 1003 -0.64 -0.15 30.98
C LEU A 1003 0.53 0.80 30.75
N VAL A 1004 0.84 1.13 29.50
CA VAL A 1004 1.97 2.00 29.16
C VAL A 1004 1.65 3.46 29.51
N ALA A 1005 0.44 3.93 29.21
CA ALA A 1005 0.01 5.27 29.61
C ALA A 1005 0.04 5.46 31.14
N ASN A 1006 -0.13 4.39 31.91
CA ASN A 1006 -0.10 4.45 33.37
C ASN A 1006 1.30 4.79 33.92
N GLU A 1007 2.38 4.41 33.25
CA GLU A 1007 3.75 4.83 33.65
C GLU A 1007 3.86 6.36 33.60
N ILE A 1008 3.36 6.98 32.52
CA ILE A 1008 3.32 8.44 32.36
C ILE A 1008 2.49 9.11 33.47
N LEU A 1009 1.37 8.50 33.85
CA LEU A 1009 0.48 9.03 34.90
C LEU A 1009 1.04 8.86 36.33
N GLN A 1010 1.97 7.93 36.55
CA GLN A 1010 2.56 7.65 37.86
C GLN A 1010 3.90 8.35 38.09
N GLU A 1011 4.42 9.05 37.07
CA GLU A 1011 5.61 9.86 37.18
C GLU A 1011 5.45 11.03 38.18
N ASN A 1012 6.55 11.38 38.84
CA ASN A 1012 6.61 12.55 39.73
C ASN A 1012 6.76 13.83 38.89
N TRP A 1013 5.65 14.47 38.54
CA TRP A 1013 5.65 15.74 37.82
C TRP A 1013 6.07 16.91 38.74
N PRO A 1014 6.60 18.02 38.20
CA PRO A 1014 7.04 19.17 38.99
C PRO A 1014 5.98 19.66 39.99
N ILE A 1015 6.44 20.13 41.15
CA ILE A 1015 5.63 20.60 42.27
C ILE A 1015 4.77 21.78 41.78
N ASN A 1016 3.44 21.61 41.79
CA ASN A 1016 2.36 22.50 41.27
C ASN A 1016 1.77 22.16 39.88
N THR A 1017 2.15 21.04 39.26
CA THR A 1017 1.39 20.47 38.13
C THR A 1017 0.21 19.66 38.66
N SER A 1018 -0.83 20.33 39.14
CA SER A 1018 -1.85 19.76 40.04
C SER A 1018 -2.78 18.68 39.47
N SER A 1019 -2.62 18.26 38.21
CA SER A 1019 -3.07 16.94 37.74
C SER A 1019 -2.66 16.70 36.29
N ILE A 1020 -2.05 15.56 36.01
CA ILE A 1020 -2.06 14.97 34.66
C ILE A 1020 -3.30 14.08 34.56
N GLN A 1021 -4.05 14.13 33.47
CA GLN A 1021 -5.10 13.14 33.20
C GLN A 1021 -4.97 12.57 31.80
N ALA A 1022 -5.41 11.32 31.64
CA ALA A 1022 -5.44 10.64 30.36
C ALA A 1022 -6.88 10.28 29.95
N SER A 1023 -7.19 10.49 28.68
CA SER A 1023 -8.38 9.92 28.03
C SER A 1023 -7.93 9.28 26.72
N ALA A 1024 -7.65 7.98 26.76
CA ALA A 1024 -7.04 7.24 25.66
C ALA A 1024 -5.62 7.77 25.37
N ASP A 1025 -5.34 8.17 24.14
CA ASP A 1025 -4.08 8.72 23.64
C ASP A 1025 -3.96 10.25 23.87
N TYR A 1026 -4.96 10.87 24.47
CA TYR A 1026 -4.93 12.27 24.89
C TYR A 1026 -4.44 12.39 26.33
N LEU A 1027 -3.36 13.13 26.52
CA LEU A 1027 -2.82 13.55 27.82
C LEU A 1027 -3.07 15.03 28.01
N SER A 1028 -3.52 15.42 29.20
CA SER A 1028 -3.75 16.82 29.54
C SER A 1028 -3.08 17.17 30.87
N TRP A 1029 -2.27 18.23 30.86
CA TRP A 1029 -1.67 18.83 32.05
C TRP A 1029 -2.34 20.16 32.37
N PHE A 1030 -2.46 20.42 33.67
CA PHE A 1030 -3.07 21.64 34.20
C PHE A 1030 -2.12 22.33 35.19
N PRO A 1031 -1.00 22.90 34.72
CA PRO A 1031 -0.14 23.69 35.60
C PRO A 1031 -0.84 24.98 36.00
N HIS A 1032 -0.63 25.41 37.24
CA HIS A 1032 -1.06 26.71 37.73
C HIS A 1032 0.02 27.34 38.60
N ALA A 1033 0.14 28.66 38.51
CA ALA A 1033 1.12 29.42 39.29
C ALA A 1033 0.67 30.87 39.49
N LEU A 1034 1.17 31.49 40.54
CA LEU A 1034 0.92 32.89 40.89
C LEU A 1034 1.39 33.87 39.80
N THR A 1035 2.44 33.51 39.06
CA THR A 1035 3.01 34.37 38.00
C THR A 1035 3.16 33.62 36.69
N ARG A 1036 3.06 34.35 35.57
CA ARG A 1036 3.27 33.81 34.22
C ARG A 1036 4.67 33.21 34.02
N VAL A 1037 5.70 33.82 34.62
CA VAL A 1037 7.10 33.35 34.51
C VAL A 1037 7.27 31.99 35.20
N GLN A 1038 6.70 31.82 36.38
CA GLN A 1038 6.70 30.52 37.08
C GLN A 1038 5.93 29.46 36.28
N LEU A 1039 4.79 29.84 35.70
CA LEU A 1039 4.00 28.94 34.88
C LEU A 1039 4.79 28.46 33.65
N GLU A 1040 5.47 29.37 32.95
CA GLU A 1040 6.30 29.06 31.78
C GLU A 1040 7.47 28.13 32.12
N SER A 1041 8.19 28.39 33.23
CA SER A 1041 9.26 27.51 33.70
C SER A 1041 8.75 26.09 33.97
N GLN A 1042 7.62 25.96 34.67
CA GLN A 1042 7.04 24.66 35.01
C GLN A 1042 6.61 23.86 33.77
N ILE A 1043 6.09 24.55 32.74
CA ILE A 1043 5.70 23.92 31.48
C ILE A 1043 6.94 23.41 30.75
N ASN A 1044 7.99 24.21 30.65
CA ASN A 1044 9.23 23.82 30.00
C ASN A 1044 9.86 22.61 30.69
N ASP A 1045 9.87 22.58 32.02
CA ASP A 1045 10.35 21.42 32.80
C ASP A 1045 9.49 20.18 32.56
N SER A 1046 8.17 20.33 32.53
CA SER A 1046 7.23 19.23 32.27
C SER A 1046 7.38 18.68 30.85
N ILE A 1047 7.54 19.54 29.85
CA ILE A 1047 7.78 19.14 28.46
C ILE A 1047 9.14 18.46 28.33
N ALA A 1048 10.20 19.00 28.94
CA ALA A 1048 11.54 18.39 28.92
C ALA A 1048 11.52 16.99 29.55
N LYS A 1049 10.85 16.83 30.70
CA LYS A 1049 10.66 15.53 31.35
C LYS A 1049 9.85 14.57 30.48
N PHE A 1050 8.79 15.04 29.84
CA PHE A 1050 8.01 14.23 28.90
C PHE A 1050 8.86 13.77 27.71
N LEU A 1051 9.64 14.65 27.09
CA LEU A 1051 10.53 14.32 25.97
C LEU A 1051 11.63 13.31 26.36
N HIS A 1052 12.07 13.32 27.62
CA HIS A 1052 12.97 12.29 28.13
C HIS A 1052 12.27 10.92 28.23
N LEU A 1053 11.04 10.88 28.75
CA LEU A 1053 10.23 9.67 28.84
C LEU A 1053 9.83 9.14 27.44
N ASP A 1054 9.61 10.05 26.49
CA ASP A 1054 9.34 9.76 25.08
C ASP A 1054 10.48 8.96 24.45
N LYS A 1055 11.74 9.33 24.74
CA LYS A 1055 12.92 8.58 24.29
C LYS A 1055 13.01 7.18 24.89
N GLN A 1056 12.54 6.98 26.13
CA GLN A 1056 12.56 5.68 26.80
C GLN A 1056 11.43 4.76 26.33
N THR A 1057 10.24 5.32 26.12
CA THR A 1057 9.03 4.59 25.70
C THR A 1057 8.90 4.47 24.17
N ASN A 1058 9.73 5.22 23.43
CA ASN A 1058 9.72 5.37 21.98
C ASN A 1058 8.33 5.77 21.43
N LEU A 1059 7.60 6.58 22.21
CA LEU A 1059 6.39 7.24 21.75
C LEU A 1059 6.79 8.46 20.89
N GLN A 1060 5.83 9.05 20.20
CA GLN A 1060 6.05 10.28 19.45
C GLN A 1060 4.84 11.19 19.64
N ILE A 1061 5.07 12.49 19.79
CA ILE A 1061 4.01 13.48 19.90
C ILE A 1061 3.49 13.88 18.51
N SER A 1062 2.17 14.08 18.40
CA SER A 1062 1.56 14.69 17.21
C SER A 1062 1.63 16.22 17.28
N ALA A 1063 2.71 16.81 16.75
CA ALA A 1063 2.92 18.27 16.74
C ALA A 1063 1.73 19.07 16.16
N GLU A 1064 1.10 18.57 15.09
CA GLU A 1064 -0.05 19.22 14.42
C GLU A 1064 -1.33 19.35 15.28
N LYS A 1065 -1.40 18.65 16.42
CA LYS A 1065 -2.60 18.57 17.27
C LYS A 1065 -2.36 19.07 18.69
N GLN A 1066 -1.20 19.65 18.97
CA GLN A 1066 -0.94 20.25 20.27
C GLN A 1066 -1.80 21.50 20.43
N ILE A 1067 -2.44 21.63 21.59
CA ILE A 1067 -3.23 22.81 21.94
C ILE A 1067 -2.71 23.33 23.28
N ILE A 1068 -2.30 24.60 23.26
CA ILE A 1068 -1.95 25.39 24.43
C ILE A 1068 -3.02 26.46 24.57
N SER A 1069 -3.82 26.40 25.64
CA SER A 1069 -4.85 27.41 25.91
C SER A 1069 -4.65 27.99 27.30
N LEU A 1070 -4.44 29.31 27.36
CA LEU A 1070 -4.23 30.06 28.61
C LEU A 1070 -5.55 30.68 29.07
N SER A 1071 -5.91 30.44 30.32
CA SER A 1071 -6.97 31.17 30.97
C SER A 1071 -6.34 32.26 31.82
N ALA A 1072 -6.42 33.51 31.37
CA ALA A 1072 -6.09 34.66 32.23
C ALA A 1072 -7.08 34.74 33.40
N SER A 1073 -6.57 35.23 34.55
CA SER A 1073 -7.37 35.59 35.72
C SER A 1073 -8.29 36.76 35.41
#